data_AF-A0AA35V5M9-F1
#
_entry.id   AF-A0AA35V5M9-F1
#
_cell.length_a   1.000
_cell.length_b   1.000
_cell.length_c   1.000
_cell.angle_alpha   90.00
_cell.angle_beta   90.00
_cell.angle_gamma   90.00
#
_symmetry.space_group_name_H-M   'P 1'
#
loop_
_entity.id
_entity.type
_entity.pdbx_description
1 polymer ?
#
loop_
_entity_poly.entity_id
_entity_poly.type
_entity_poly.pdbx_seq_one_letter_code
_entity_poly.pdbx_strand_id
1 'polypeptide(L)'
;MSSIMLFFLLFFICCCPYFSLAKGPSVPKVVPLPKKGSSPSKGPLLPKVLPLPKGSSDPNSVYKSFLECLPTSSPQPDKTFSSVVYSSAANSSAYTKVLMDHIKNFRYNATSTPKPAIIITPNKETHVQAAVICAKKLNIQIRIRSGGHDYEGVSYTSSEKTQFMIIDMFNLRAVDVNVAKETAVVQAGAQLGDLYYRIWEKSKVHGFPAGACPTVGVGGHISGGGYGTMIRKYGLTVDHVIDAKIVDIKGRVLDRKAMGEDLFWAIRGGGGSSFGVILSFTVKLVPVPKVTTVFKVTKKVDEKAVDIVFKWQSVMSTIDPDLFIRVLLQPTKEKNKNTAQATFMALFLGDSTRLMGLMSKSFPELGLKKTDCFEVSWIQSTLFWSNFDYNKTKLDILIDRHTDVVKFLKRKSDYVKTPIPTTALTSIFNKLGELGKIGLVFNPYGGKMNEIPANATPFPHRAGNLFKVQYSLSWSEGDPKVTENNINQSRVMYDFMTNYVAKNPRSAFVNYRDLDIGVNKGDGFTSGKVYGEKYFNKNFDRLVKVKTAVDPENFFRNEQSIPIQPGKKGKHNDVSTIDDYIYNGNDQSIPILPRKHIDVSMTDDYIYNKNKRLPKKHTDVTKIDDYIYNGNEQSIPTLPGKHTDVSKTDDYIYNGNEQSTPTFPEKHTHVSKTEDYIYNGNEQSTPTFTGKHTHVSKTDDYIYNDNEQSTPTFPGKHAHVSKTGDYIYNGNKQSIPTLPEKHMDASKTDDYIYNGKEQSIPTLPGKHTDVSMTKDYIYNRNEHRK
;
A
#
# COMPACT_ATOMS: atom_id res chain seq x y z
N MET A 1 -46.04 -7.11 -40.34
CA MET A 1 -46.05 -7.15 -38.87
C MET A 1 -45.17 -8.32 -38.45
N SER A 2 -44.27 -8.11 -37.47
CA SER A 2 -43.02 -8.85 -37.20
C SER A 2 -41.82 -8.36 -38.02
N SER A 3 -40.70 -8.11 -37.30
CA SER A 3 -39.39 -7.62 -37.74
C SER A 3 -39.13 -6.10 -37.78
N ILE A 4 -39.45 -5.36 -36.70
CA ILE A 4 -38.72 -4.13 -36.33
C ILE A 4 -38.71 -3.99 -34.80
N MET A 5 -37.83 -4.72 -34.10
CA MET A 5 -37.49 -4.43 -32.69
C MET A 5 -36.19 -5.14 -32.27
N LEU A 6 -35.10 -4.90 -33.00
CA LEU A 6 -33.76 -5.37 -32.59
C LEU A 6 -32.65 -4.43 -33.09
N PHE A 7 -32.83 -3.12 -32.94
CA PHE A 7 -31.78 -2.13 -33.20
C PHE A 7 -31.98 -0.96 -32.26
N PHE A 8 -31.52 -1.07 -31.00
CA PHE A 8 -31.15 0.03 -30.10
C PHE A 8 -30.76 -0.54 -28.73
N LEU A 9 -29.60 -1.20 -28.64
CA LEU A 9 -28.98 -1.58 -27.35
C LEU A 9 -27.52 -1.99 -27.57
N LEU A 10 -26.69 -1.05 -28.01
CA LEU A 10 -25.27 -1.33 -28.26
C LEU A 10 -24.41 -0.08 -28.03
N PHE A 11 -24.33 0.41 -26.79
CA PHE A 11 -23.31 1.38 -26.41
C PHE A 11 -22.97 1.27 -24.90
N PHE A 12 -21.66 1.15 -24.63
CA PHE A 12 -20.93 1.32 -23.36
C PHE A 12 -21.04 0.25 -22.25
N ILE A 13 -19.99 -0.58 -22.11
CA ILE A 13 -19.48 -1.06 -20.80
C ILE A 13 -17.95 -1.05 -20.82
N CYS A 14 -17.35 -0.43 -19.80
CA CYS A 14 -15.92 -0.39 -19.53
C CYS A 14 -15.48 -1.53 -18.59
N CYS A 15 -14.63 -2.41 -19.11
CA CYS A 15 -13.49 -3.06 -18.44
C CYS A 15 -12.62 -3.76 -19.50
N CYS A 16 -13.22 -4.14 -20.64
CA CYS A 16 -12.53 -4.32 -21.92
C CYS A 16 -13.29 -3.48 -22.99
N PRO A 17 -12.59 -2.70 -23.83
CA PRO A 17 -13.20 -1.97 -24.92
C PRO A 17 -13.64 -2.92 -26.05
N TYR A 18 -14.95 -2.92 -26.34
CA TYR A 18 -15.59 -3.79 -27.36
C TYR A 18 -15.31 -3.39 -28.81
N PHE A 19 -15.30 -4.46 -29.63
CA PHE A 19 -15.32 -4.57 -31.09
C PHE A 19 -16.40 -3.73 -31.79
N SER A 20 -16.03 -3.14 -32.93
CA SER A 20 -16.95 -2.85 -34.03
C SER A 20 -16.27 -3.20 -35.35
N LEU A 21 -16.91 -4.07 -36.14
CA LEU A 21 -16.51 -4.40 -37.51
C LEU A 21 -16.95 -3.26 -38.43
N ALA A 22 -16.02 -2.47 -38.96
CA ALA A 22 -16.27 -1.58 -40.08
C ALA A 22 -15.03 -1.45 -40.98
N LYS A 23 -15.23 -1.67 -42.28
CA LYS A 23 -14.24 -1.63 -43.37
C LYS A 23 -13.63 -0.23 -43.51
N GLY A 24 -12.31 -0.15 -43.73
CA GLY A 24 -11.57 1.11 -43.87
C GLY A 24 -11.78 1.83 -45.21
N PRO A 25 -11.29 3.08 -45.30
CA PRO A 25 -10.54 3.44 -46.49
C PRO A 25 -9.27 4.30 -46.23
N SER A 26 -8.24 3.98 -47.01
CA SER A 26 -7.18 4.80 -47.64
C SER A 26 -6.56 6.04 -46.94
N VAL A 27 -5.23 5.97 -46.86
CA VAL A 27 -4.23 6.99 -46.48
C VAL A 27 -4.17 8.18 -47.46
N PRO A 28 -4.06 9.44 -47.00
CA PRO A 28 -3.57 10.55 -47.82
C PRO A 28 -2.06 10.77 -47.68
N LYS A 29 -1.41 11.01 -48.83
CA LYS A 29 0.02 11.29 -49.02
C LYS A 29 0.44 12.65 -48.42
N VAL A 30 1.67 12.71 -47.91
CA VAL A 30 2.34 13.91 -47.39
C VAL A 30 3.03 14.67 -48.53
N VAL A 31 2.86 16.00 -48.56
CA VAL A 31 3.55 16.95 -49.45
C VAL A 31 4.67 17.66 -48.66
N PRO A 32 5.90 17.83 -49.20
CA PRO A 32 6.99 18.52 -48.49
C PRO A 32 7.17 19.98 -48.96
N LEU A 33 7.58 20.87 -48.05
CA LEU A 33 8.03 22.24 -48.32
C LEU A 33 9.23 22.62 -47.40
N PRO A 34 10.03 23.66 -47.74
CA PRO A 34 11.46 23.47 -48.01
C PRO A 34 12.46 23.99 -46.96
N LYS A 35 13.72 23.60 -47.16
CA LYS A 35 14.94 23.98 -46.42
C LYS A 35 15.26 25.49 -46.53
N LYS A 36 15.76 26.06 -45.43
CA LYS A 36 16.71 27.21 -45.44
C LYS A 36 17.83 26.93 -44.46
N GLY A 37 19.06 27.18 -44.91
CA GLY A 37 20.28 27.03 -44.12
C GLY A 37 20.82 28.37 -43.62
N SER A 38 21.74 28.28 -42.66
CA SER A 38 22.83 29.24 -42.43
C SER A 38 23.87 28.64 -41.47
N SER A 39 25.15 28.75 -41.84
CA SER A 39 26.33 28.55 -40.99
C SER A 39 26.62 29.83 -40.18
N PRO A 40 27.41 29.81 -39.09
CA PRO A 40 28.86 30.04 -39.21
C PRO A 40 29.73 29.30 -38.14
N SER A 41 30.92 28.80 -38.51
CA SER A 41 32.29 29.31 -38.25
C SER A 41 32.97 28.78 -36.97
N LYS A 42 34.25 28.39 -37.13
CA LYS A 42 35.14 27.73 -36.15
C LYS A 42 36.12 28.73 -35.53
N GLY A 43 36.52 28.49 -34.27
CA GLY A 43 37.65 29.12 -33.56
C GLY A 43 38.02 28.33 -32.28
N PRO A 44 39.23 28.48 -31.70
CA PRO A 44 40.18 27.38 -31.49
C PRO A 44 40.27 26.74 -30.07
N LEU A 45 41.03 25.64 -30.00
CA LEU A 45 41.26 24.67 -28.91
C LEU A 45 42.33 25.09 -27.87
N LEU A 46 42.17 24.61 -26.61
CA LEU A 46 43.15 23.95 -25.68
C LEU A 46 42.76 24.17 -24.18
N PRO A 47 43.19 23.35 -23.19
CA PRO A 47 43.48 21.90 -23.11
C PRO A 47 42.63 21.15 -22.04
N LYS A 48 42.82 19.83 -21.96
CA LYS A 48 42.02 18.81 -21.24
C LYS A 48 41.97 18.92 -19.72
N VAL A 49 40.75 18.82 -19.16
CA VAL A 49 40.45 18.23 -17.84
C VAL A 49 39.38 17.15 -18.08
N LEU A 50 39.64 15.90 -17.69
CA LEU A 50 38.72 14.77 -17.86
C LEU A 50 37.50 14.94 -16.94
N PRO A 51 36.27 15.12 -17.46
CA PRO A 51 35.06 15.02 -16.66
C PRO A 51 34.57 13.57 -16.65
N LEU A 52 34.03 13.13 -15.50
CA LEU A 52 33.14 11.97 -15.40
C LEU A 52 32.08 12.02 -16.52
N PRO A 53 31.71 10.91 -17.18
CA PRO A 53 30.81 10.95 -18.31
C PRO A 53 29.44 11.46 -17.86
N LYS A 54 29.12 12.70 -18.24
CA LYS A 54 27.74 13.18 -18.28
C LYS A 54 27.00 12.23 -19.21
N GLY A 55 25.99 11.52 -18.68
CA GLY A 55 25.14 10.63 -19.48
C GLY A 55 24.69 11.35 -20.74
N SER A 56 25.05 10.80 -21.90
CA SER A 56 24.70 11.41 -23.18
C SER A 56 23.18 11.51 -23.30
N SER A 57 22.68 12.70 -23.65
CA SER A 57 21.25 12.93 -23.87
C SER A 57 20.70 12.29 -25.14
N ASP A 58 21.56 11.74 -26.01
CA ASP A 58 21.19 11.10 -27.27
C ASP A 58 20.82 9.61 -27.08
N PRO A 59 19.60 9.18 -27.46
CA PRO A 59 19.19 7.77 -27.47
C PRO A 59 20.17 6.81 -28.16
N ASN A 60 20.87 7.25 -29.21
CA ASN A 60 21.83 6.41 -29.93
C ASN A 60 23.08 6.10 -29.09
N SER A 61 23.53 7.07 -28.30
CA SER A 61 24.66 6.88 -27.40
C SER A 61 24.29 5.99 -26.20
N VAL A 62 23.04 6.08 -25.70
CA VAL A 62 22.49 5.13 -24.73
C VAL A 62 22.50 3.70 -25.28
N TYR A 63 22.03 3.51 -26.51
CA TYR A 63 22.02 2.20 -27.18
C TYR A 63 23.43 1.60 -27.29
N LYS A 64 24.41 2.36 -27.79
CA LYS A 64 25.79 1.88 -27.92
C LYS A 64 26.42 1.53 -26.58
N SER A 65 26.33 2.43 -25.59
CA SER A 65 26.89 2.21 -24.25
C SER A 65 26.25 1.00 -23.56
N PHE A 66 24.94 0.79 -23.77
CA PHE A 66 24.23 -0.38 -23.25
C PHE A 66 24.77 -1.67 -23.87
N LEU A 67 24.93 -1.73 -25.19
CA LEU A 67 25.49 -2.91 -25.87
C LEU A 67 26.93 -3.20 -25.46
N GLU A 68 27.76 -2.18 -25.27
CA GLU A 68 29.14 -2.33 -24.76
C GLU A 68 29.18 -2.86 -23.33
N CYS A 69 28.14 -2.57 -22.55
CA CYS A 69 28.03 -3.06 -21.18
C CYS A 69 27.67 -4.57 -21.11
N LEU A 70 26.90 -5.11 -22.07
CA LEU A 70 26.35 -6.47 -22.01
C LEU A 70 27.38 -7.60 -21.82
N PRO A 71 28.51 -7.65 -22.56
CA PRO A 71 29.45 -8.76 -22.47
C PRO A 71 30.07 -8.95 -21.07
N THR A 72 30.13 -7.86 -20.28
CA THR A 72 30.76 -7.84 -18.95
C THR A 72 29.78 -7.94 -17.79
N SER A 73 28.46 -7.99 -18.07
CA SER A 73 27.42 -7.77 -17.06
C SER A 73 26.47 -8.96 -16.86
N SER A 74 26.61 -10.03 -17.63
CA SER A 74 25.83 -11.26 -17.45
C SER A 74 26.69 -12.35 -16.80
N PRO A 75 26.17 -13.08 -15.80
CA PRO A 75 26.83 -14.30 -15.30
C PRO A 75 27.05 -15.34 -16.40
N GLN A 76 26.22 -15.30 -17.44
CA GLN A 76 26.34 -16.12 -18.65
C GLN A 76 26.22 -15.22 -19.89
N PRO A 77 27.35 -14.83 -20.53
CA PRO A 77 27.33 -13.99 -21.72
C PRO A 77 26.50 -14.62 -22.85
N ASP A 78 25.52 -13.87 -23.35
CA ASP A 78 24.65 -14.31 -24.44
C ASP A 78 24.86 -13.42 -25.67
N LYS A 79 25.49 -13.98 -26.71
CA LYS A 79 25.76 -13.29 -27.98
C LYS A 79 24.48 -12.84 -28.70
N THR A 80 23.34 -13.44 -28.37
CA THR A 80 22.04 -13.09 -28.97
C THR A 80 21.32 -11.95 -28.24
N PHE A 81 21.80 -11.50 -27.08
CA PHE A 81 21.08 -10.49 -26.29
C PHE A 81 20.89 -9.16 -27.04
N SER A 82 21.85 -8.74 -27.85
CA SER A 82 21.72 -7.52 -28.68
C SER A 82 20.53 -7.57 -29.66
N SER A 83 20.07 -8.76 -30.07
CA SER A 83 18.94 -8.92 -30.99
C SER A 83 17.58 -8.58 -30.38
N VAL A 84 17.49 -8.53 -29.05
CA VAL A 84 16.28 -8.16 -28.31
C VAL A 84 16.37 -6.76 -27.70
N VAL A 85 17.32 -5.93 -28.17
CA VAL A 85 17.47 -4.51 -27.80
C VAL A 85 17.08 -3.62 -28.99
N TYR A 86 16.13 -2.73 -28.77
CA TYR A 86 15.58 -1.85 -29.80
C TYR A 86 15.85 -0.38 -29.47
N SER A 87 16.19 0.41 -30.48
CA SER A 87 16.29 1.87 -30.39
C SER A 87 15.75 2.52 -31.64
N SER A 88 15.21 3.73 -31.50
CA SER A 88 14.68 4.49 -32.63
C SER A 88 15.75 4.81 -33.69
N ALA A 89 17.02 4.90 -33.28
CA ALA A 89 18.15 5.20 -34.16
C ALA A 89 18.71 3.96 -34.89
N ALA A 90 18.75 2.79 -34.25
CA ALA A 90 19.35 1.58 -34.84
C ALA A 90 18.34 0.71 -35.58
N ASN A 91 17.09 0.63 -35.11
CA ASN A 91 16.06 -0.25 -35.67
C ASN A 91 14.65 0.35 -35.54
N SER A 92 14.48 1.56 -36.10
CA SER A 92 13.28 2.41 -35.97
C SER A 92 11.94 1.70 -36.17
N SER A 93 11.81 0.85 -37.20
CA SER A 93 10.57 0.12 -37.50
C SER A 93 10.24 -0.90 -36.40
N ALA A 94 11.22 -1.73 -35.99
CA ALA A 94 11.04 -2.71 -34.93
C ALA A 94 10.80 -2.04 -33.56
N TYR A 95 11.55 -0.98 -33.25
CA TYR A 95 11.34 -0.16 -32.06
C TYR A 95 9.90 0.36 -31.98
N THR A 96 9.41 0.96 -33.07
CA THR A 96 8.06 1.53 -33.12
C THR A 96 7.00 0.44 -32.92
N LYS A 97 7.16 -0.70 -33.61
CA LYS A 97 6.25 -1.84 -33.46
C LYS A 97 6.19 -2.35 -32.01
N VAL A 98 7.35 -2.67 -31.43
CA VAL A 98 7.45 -3.20 -30.06
C VAL A 98 6.90 -2.21 -29.03
N LEU A 99 7.14 -0.91 -29.22
CA LEU A 99 6.59 0.11 -28.33
C LEU A 99 5.05 0.11 -28.38
N MET A 100 4.48 0.15 -29.59
CA MET A 100 3.05 0.34 -29.85
C MET A 100 2.21 -0.89 -29.47
N ASP A 101 2.70 -2.11 -29.74
CA ASP A 101 1.94 -3.36 -29.56
C ASP A 101 1.37 -3.55 -28.14
N HIS A 102 2.03 -2.96 -27.13
CA HIS A 102 1.68 -3.11 -25.72
C HIS A 102 1.31 -1.79 -25.02
N ILE A 103 0.94 -0.74 -25.75
CA ILE A 103 0.31 0.46 -25.15
C ILE A 103 -1.19 0.22 -25.03
N LYS A 104 -1.73 0.21 -23.80
CA LYS A 104 -3.17 -0.04 -23.56
C LYS A 104 -3.98 1.21 -23.18
N ASN A 105 -3.35 2.38 -23.12
CA ASN A 105 -4.03 3.66 -22.94
C ASN A 105 -3.48 4.71 -23.92
N PHE A 106 -4.30 5.11 -24.89
CA PHE A 106 -3.90 6.05 -25.94
C PHE A 106 -3.58 7.46 -25.44
N ARG A 107 -3.97 7.85 -24.23
CA ARG A 107 -3.49 9.11 -23.60
C ARG A 107 -1.97 9.20 -23.55
N TYR A 108 -1.30 8.06 -23.52
CA TYR A 108 0.14 7.94 -23.42
C TYR A 108 0.79 7.52 -24.74
N ASN A 109 0.11 7.78 -25.87
CA ASN A 109 0.62 7.53 -27.21
C ASN A 109 0.73 8.79 -28.08
N ALA A 110 0.77 9.98 -27.46
CA ALA A 110 0.92 11.22 -28.21
C ALA A 110 2.37 11.39 -28.71
N THR A 111 2.56 12.22 -29.73
CA THR A 111 3.89 12.66 -30.20
C THR A 111 4.68 13.37 -29.10
N SER A 112 3.99 14.11 -28.22
CA SER A 112 4.57 14.78 -27.05
C SER A 112 4.90 13.85 -25.88
N THR A 113 4.37 12.62 -25.85
CA THR A 113 4.66 11.68 -24.77
C THR A 113 6.14 11.26 -24.81
N PRO A 114 6.89 11.35 -23.70
CA PRO A 114 8.28 10.91 -23.64
C PRO A 114 8.43 9.45 -24.11
N LYS A 115 9.46 9.18 -24.91
CA LYS A 115 9.74 7.88 -25.51
C LYS A 115 11.01 7.28 -24.89
N PRO A 116 11.09 5.96 -24.69
CA PRO A 116 12.28 5.33 -24.12
C PRO A 116 13.47 5.43 -25.09
N ALA A 117 14.67 5.61 -24.55
CA ALA A 117 15.89 5.57 -25.34
C ALA A 117 16.09 4.19 -25.99
N ILE A 118 15.84 3.13 -25.22
CA ILE A 118 15.88 1.74 -25.67
C ILE A 118 14.74 0.91 -25.07
N ILE A 119 14.36 -0.15 -25.78
CA ILE A 119 13.42 -1.18 -25.30
C ILE A 119 14.14 -2.52 -25.32
N ILE A 120 14.00 -3.30 -24.26
CA ILE A 120 14.62 -4.63 -24.12
C ILE A 120 13.49 -5.64 -23.95
N THR A 121 13.52 -6.73 -24.72
CA THR A 121 12.46 -7.74 -24.73
C THR A 121 12.99 -9.10 -24.26
N PRO A 122 13.43 -9.20 -22.98
CA PRO A 122 14.15 -10.37 -22.47
C PRO A 122 13.37 -11.66 -22.70
N ASN A 123 14.05 -12.70 -23.18
CA ASN A 123 13.49 -14.05 -23.33
C ASN A 123 14.12 -15.08 -22.38
N LYS A 124 15.07 -14.64 -21.54
CA LYS A 124 15.75 -15.42 -20.50
C LYS A 124 15.89 -14.60 -19.23
N GLU A 125 16.01 -15.27 -18.08
CA GLU A 125 16.24 -14.62 -16.78
C GLU A 125 17.55 -13.78 -16.79
N THR A 126 18.62 -14.29 -17.43
CA THR A 126 19.93 -13.62 -17.50
C THR A 126 19.91 -12.30 -18.27
N HIS A 127 19.01 -12.14 -19.24
CA HIS A 127 18.82 -10.86 -19.94
C HIS A 127 18.30 -9.78 -18.98
N VAL A 128 17.41 -10.15 -18.05
CA VAL A 128 16.88 -9.22 -17.05
C VAL A 128 17.96 -8.80 -16.06
N GLN A 129 18.77 -9.76 -15.58
CA GLN A 129 19.90 -9.47 -14.68
C GLN A 129 20.87 -8.48 -15.32
N ALA A 130 21.32 -8.78 -16.55
CA ALA A 130 22.25 -7.92 -17.27
C ALA A 130 21.64 -6.55 -17.62
N ALA A 131 20.34 -6.47 -17.93
CA ALA A 131 19.66 -5.20 -18.14
C ALA A 131 19.66 -4.32 -16.87
N VAL A 132 19.38 -4.90 -15.70
CA VAL A 132 19.42 -4.18 -14.43
C VAL A 132 20.83 -3.70 -14.10
N ILE A 133 21.83 -4.57 -14.22
CA ILE A 133 23.24 -4.25 -13.95
C ILE A 133 23.72 -3.11 -14.86
N CYS A 134 23.44 -3.20 -16.17
CA CYS A 134 23.86 -2.18 -17.13
C CYS A 134 23.13 -0.86 -16.95
N ALA A 135 21.82 -0.89 -16.68
CA ALA A 135 21.06 0.33 -16.41
C ALA A 135 21.57 1.05 -15.16
N LYS A 136 21.94 0.31 -14.10
CA LYS A 136 22.57 0.88 -12.92
C LYS A 136 23.92 1.50 -13.24
N LYS A 137 24.81 0.76 -13.93
CA LYS A 137 26.16 1.23 -14.31
C LYS A 137 26.12 2.48 -15.19
N LEU A 138 25.14 2.57 -16.08
CA LEU A 138 24.98 3.66 -17.04
C LEU A 138 24.03 4.77 -16.56
N ASN A 139 23.48 4.66 -15.35
CA ASN A 139 22.53 5.59 -14.77
C ASN A 139 21.30 5.85 -15.68
N ILE A 140 20.71 4.78 -16.20
CA ILE A 140 19.49 4.80 -17.04
C ILE A 140 18.31 4.38 -16.16
N GLN A 141 17.23 5.17 -16.16
CA GLN A 141 16.02 4.79 -15.44
C GLN A 141 15.34 3.58 -16.09
N ILE A 142 14.83 2.65 -15.28
CA ILE A 142 14.07 1.50 -15.76
C ILE A 142 12.57 1.73 -15.60
N ARG A 143 11.80 1.47 -16.66
CA ARG A 143 10.37 1.17 -16.60
C ARG A 143 10.14 -0.29 -16.96
N ILE A 144 9.25 -0.96 -16.22
CA ILE A 144 9.00 -2.40 -16.37
C ILE A 144 7.60 -2.57 -16.94
N ARG A 145 7.51 -3.22 -18.10
CA ARG A 145 6.24 -3.49 -18.77
C ARG A 145 5.98 -4.99 -18.81
N SER A 146 4.77 -5.37 -18.42
CA SER A 146 4.22 -6.72 -18.60
C SER A 146 3.09 -6.63 -19.65
N GLY A 147 1.82 -6.59 -19.25
CA GLY A 147 0.69 -6.46 -20.18
C GLY A 147 0.36 -5.02 -20.62
N GLY A 148 1.07 -4.00 -20.12
CA GLY A 148 0.89 -2.60 -20.55
C GLY A 148 -0.37 -1.89 -20.05
N HIS A 149 -1.08 -2.46 -19.07
CA HIS A 149 -2.35 -1.96 -18.52
C HIS A 149 -2.22 -0.85 -17.45
N ASP A 150 -1.05 -0.25 -17.26
CA ASP A 150 -0.90 0.85 -16.29
C ASP A 150 -1.77 2.05 -16.71
N TYR A 151 -2.70 2.46 -15.84
CA TYR A 151 -3.71 3.46 -16.16
C TYR A 151 -3.13 4.85 -16.43
N GLU A 152 -1.93 5.12 -15.94
CA GLU A 152 -1.23 6.39 -16.13
C GLU A 152 0.06 6.21 -16.95
N GLY A 153 0.16 5.10 -17.70
CA GLY A 153 1.26 4.82 -18.64
C GLY A 153 2.65 4.69 -18.00
N VAL A 154 2.73 4.52 -16.67
CA VAL A 154 3.98 4.56 -15.89
C VAL A 154 4.94 3.44 -16.25
N SER A 155 4.42 2.33 -16.80
CA SER A 155 5.24 1.19 -17.27
C SER A 155 5.98 1.43 -18.60
N TYR A 156 5.64 2.49 -19.35
CA TYR A 156 6.23 2.79 -20.65
C TYR A 156 6.44 4.28 -20.94
N THR A 157 6.25 5.13 -19.92
CA THR A 157 6.53 6.56 -19.97
C THR A 157 7.21 6.99 -18.67
N SER A 158 7.92 8.12 -18.73
CA SER A 158 8.53 8.76 -17.58
C SER A 158 8.36 10.27 -17.67
N SER A 159 8.10 10.89 -16.53
CA SER A 159 8.08 12.35 -16.35
C SER A 159 9.42 12.91 -15.89
N GLU A 160 10.37 12.04 -15.53
CA GLU A 160 11.74 12.47 -15.21
C GLU A 160 12.45 13.00 -16.46
N LYS A 161 13.35 13.98 -16.27
CA LYS A 161 14.18 14.53 -17.36
C LYS A 161 15.30 13.58 -17.81
N THR A 162 15.52 12.50 -17.07
CA THR A 162 16.55 11.49 -17.35
C THR A 162 16.10 10.57 -18.49
N GLN A 163 17.07 10.01 -19.21
CA GLN A 163 16.79 8.96 -20.19
C GLN A 163 16.29 7.71 -19.46
N PHE A 164 15.31 7.04 -20.05
CA PHE A 164 14.76 5.80 -19.52
C PHE A 164 14.72 4.70 -20.57
N MET A 165 14.74 3.46 -20.10
CA MET A 165 14.54 2.27 -20.91
C MET A 165 13.31 1.50 -20.44
N ILE A 166 12.73 0.70 -21.34
CA ILE A 166 11.69 -0.27 -20.98
C ILE A 166 12.31 -1.67 -20.95
N ILE A 167 12.13 -2.39 -19.84
CA ILE A 167 12.23 -3.86 -19.82
C ILE A 167 10.83 -4.41 -20.06
N ASP A 168 10.59 -4.91 -21.26
CA ASP A 168 9.30 -5.46 -21.69
C ASP A 168 9.30 -6.98 -21.53
N MET A 169 8.68 -7.44 -20.45
CA MET A 169 8.69 -8.82 -20.00
C MET A 169 7.86 -9.76 -20.88
N PHE A 170 7.19 -9.28 -21.93
CA PHE A 170 6.17 -10.03 -22.68
C PHE A 170 6.61 -11.41 -23.21
N ASN A 171 7.91 -11.63 -23.45
CA ASN A 171 8.47 -12.88 -23.92
C ASN A 171 8.60 -13.93 -22.79
N LEU A 172 8.74 -13.50 -21.54
CA LEU A 172 8.77 -14.37 -20.35
C LEU A 172 7.33 -14.65 -19.89
N ARG A 173 6.68 -15.59 -20.57
CA ARG A 173 5.23 -15.86 -20.43
C ARG A 173 4.85 -17.33 -20.16
N ALA A 174 5.82 -18.17 -19.81
CA ALA A 174 5.54 -19.57 -19.51
C ALA A 174 4.58 -19.70 -18.32
N VAL A 175 3.68 -20.69 -18.41
CA VAL A 175 2.76 -21.09 -17.34
C VAL A 175 2.86 -22.60 -17.19
N ASP A 176 3.38 -23.06 -16.06
CA ASP A 176 3.45 -24.48 -15.72
C ASP A 176 2.46 -24.78 -14.60
N VAL A 177 1.57 -25.74 -14.83
CA VAL A 177 0.44 -26.06 -13.94
C VAL A 177 0.60 -27.46 -13.40
N ASN A 178 0.69 -27.56 -12.08
CA ASN A 178 0.73 -28.83 -11.35
C ASN A 178 -0.58 -29.01 -10.58
N VAL A 179 -1.49 -29.82 -11.14
CA VAL A 179 -2.79 -30.09 -10.52
C VAL A 179 -2.66 -30.89 -9.23
N ALA A 180 -1.71 -31.82 -9.14
CA ALA A 180 -1.51 -32.65 -7.94
C ALA A 180 -1.08 -31.82 -6.71
N LYS A 181 -0.30 -30.75 -6.92
CA LYS A 181 0.08 -29.80 -5.88
C LYS A 181 -0.90 -28.63 -5.76
N GLU A 182 -1.84 -28.52 -6.71
CA GLU A 182 -2.73 -27.37 -6.93
C GLU A 182 -1.93 -26.06 -7.01
N THR A 183 -0.86 -26.04 -7.79
CA THR A 183 0.00 -24.86 -7.95
C THR A 183 0.23 -24.55 -9.42
N ALA A 184 0.51 -23.27 -9.73
CA ALA A 184 1.04 -22.88 -11.02
C ALA A 184 2.24 -21.94 -10.87
N VAL A 185 3.29 -22.16 -11.66
CA VAL A 185 4.39 -21.21 -11.84
C VAL A 185 4.09 -20.39 -13.08
N VAL A 186 3.94 -19.08 -12.92
CA VAL A 186 3.57 -18.16 -14.00
C VAL A 186 4.61 -17.04 -14.13
N GLN A 187 5.21 -16.93 -15.32
CA GLN A 187 6.16 -15.86 -15.59
C GLN A 187 5.45 -14.50 -15.71
N ALA A 188 6.14 -13.42 -15.32
CA ALA A 188 5.57 -12.10 -15.14
C ALA A 188 5.04 -11.45 -16.45
N GLY A 189 5.50 -11.90 -17.62
CA GLY A 189 5.02 -11.49 -18.94
C GLY A 189 3.83 -12.27 -19.47
N ALA A 190 3.35 -13.28 -18.74
CA ALA A 190 2.06 -13.91 -19.04
C ALA A 190 0.91 -12.92 -18.80
N GLN A 191 -0.18 -13.09 -19.54
CA GLN A 191 -1.44 -12.39 -19.29
C GLN A 191 -2.39 -13.28 -18.47
N LEU A 192 -3.42 -12.70 -17.87
CA LEU A 192 -4.40 -13.47 -17.07
C LEU A 192 -5.11 -14.53 -17.91
N GLY A 193 -5.38 -14.24 -19.18
CA GLY A 193 -5.94 -15.21 -20.12
C GLY A 193 -5.01 -16.42 -20.36
N ASP A 194 -3.68 -16.20 -20.46
CA ASP A 194 -2.68 -17.28 -20.52
C ASP A 194 -2.82 -18.19 -19.28
N LEU A 195 -2.89 -17.61 -18.08
CA LEU A 195 -3.02 -18.36 -16.83
C LEU A 195 -4.34 -19.15 -16.74
N TYR A 196 -5.47 -18.50 -17.01
CA TYR A 196 -6.79 -19.14 -16.94
C TYR A 196 -6.92 -20.30 -17.92
N TYR A 197 -6.47 -20.10 -19.16
CA TYR A 197 -6.53 -21.12 -20.19
C TYR A 197 -5.68 -22.34 -19.84
N ARG A 198 -4.45 -22.13 -19.35
CA ARG A 198 -3.53 -23.22 -18.98
C ARG A 198 -4.00 -24.00 -17.75
N ILE A 199 -4.64 -23.33 -16.78
CA ILE A 199 -5.31 -24.03 -15.67
C ILE A 199 -6.44 -24.91 -16.21
N TRP A 200 -7.31 -24.34 -17.05
CA TRP A 200 -8.45 -25.07 -17.62
C TRP A 200 -8.03 -26.26 -18.49
N GLU A 201 -6.95 -26.15 -19.25
CA GLU A 201 -6.40 -27.26 -20.04
C GLU A 201 -6.08 -28.47 -19.14
N LYS A 202 -5.56 -28.23 -17.93
CA LYS A 202 -5.16 -29.29 -17.01
C LYS A 202 -6.28 -29.75 -16.06
N SER A 203 -7.22 -28.88 -15.71
CA SER A 203 -8.30 -29.19 -14.77
C SER A 203 -9.54 -28.33 -15.00
N LYS A 204 -10.72 -28.98 -15.02
CA LYS A 204 -12.03 -28.29 -15.14
C LYS A 204 -12.62 -27.83 -13.81
N VAL A 205 -11.97 -28.17 -12.68
CA VAL A 205 -12.42 -27.89 -11.31
C VAL A 205 -11.41 -27.07 -10.52
N HIS A 206 -10.43 -26.46 -11.21
CA HIS A 206 -9.49 -25.52 -10.63
C HIS A 206 -9.61 -24.17 -11.35
N GLY A 207 -9.42 -23.10 -10.59
CA GLY A 207 -9.36 -21.73 -11.10
C GLY A 207 -8.35 -20.91 -10.32
N PHE A 208 -8.32 -19.60 -10.57
CA PHE A 208 -7.45 -18.67 -9.86
C PHE A 208 -8.14 -17.31 -9.65
N PRO A 209 -8.18 -16.75 -8.42
CA PRO A 209 -8.89 -15.50 -8.13
C PRO A 209 -8.08 -14.29 -8.60
N ALA A 210 -8.29 -13.88 -9.84
CA ALA A 210 -7.66 -12.70 -10.45
C ALA A 210 -8.64 -11.88 -11.31
N GLY A 211 -8.13 -10.88 -12.01
CA GLY A 211 -8.92 -9.89 -12.78
C GLY A 211 -9.78 -10.48 -13.89
N ALA A 212 -10.86 -9.76 -14.22
CA ALA A 212 -11.78 -10.14 -15.30
C ALA A 212 -11.20 -9.96 -16.72
N CYS A 213 -10.22 -9.07 -16.90
CA CYS A 213 -9.70 -8.69 -18.21
C CYS A 213 -8.55 -9.62 -18.64
N PRO A 214 -8.69 -10.42 -19.72
CA PRO A 214 -7.69 -11.44 -20.07
C PRO A 214 -6.32 -10.87 -20.43
N THR A 215 -6.27 -9.71 -21.09
CA THR A 215 -5.01 -9.12 -21.58
C THR A 215 -4.18 -8.41 -20.52
N VAL A 216 -4.65 -8.36 -19.27
CA VAL A 216 -3.90 -7.78 -18.15
C VAL A 216 -2.70 -8.67 -17.84
N GLY A 217 -1.51 -8.07 -17.73
CA GLY A 217 -0.28 -8.79 -17.45
C GLY A 217 -0.13 -9.19 -15.97
N VAL A 218 0.30 -10.42 -15.73
CA VAL A 218 0.45 -11.03 -14.40
C VAL A 218 1.40 -10.23 -13.51
N GLY A 219 2.54 -9.76 -14.05
CA GLY A 219 3.55 -9.03 -13.28
C GLY A 219 3.00 -7.79 -12.56
N GLY A 220 2.27 -6.94 -13.28
CA GLY A 220 1.62 -5.76 -12.70
C GLY A 220 0.40 -6.12 -11.86
N HIS A 221 -0.42 -7.07 -12.33
CA HIS A 221 -1.67 -7.43 -11.67
C HIS A 221 -1.46 -7.98 -10.26
N ILE A 222 -0.61 -9.01 -10.13
CA ILE A 222 -0.34 -9.67 -8.86
C ILE A 222 0.39 -8.70 -7.94
N SER A 223 1.42 -7.99 -8.44
CA SER A 223 2.24 -7.17 -7.55
C SER A 223 1.53 -5.95 -6.94
N GLY A 224 0.40 -5.51 -7.51
CA GLY A 224 -0.47 -4.49 -6.91
C GLY A 224 -1.74 -5.03 -6.24
N GLY A 225 -1.82 -6.34 -5.97
CA GLY A 225 -2.92 -6.98 -5.22
C GLY A 225 -3.75 -7.95 -6.06
N GLY A 226 -4.34 -7.44 -7.14
CA GLY A 226 -5.19 -8.22 -8.04
C GLY A 226 -6.54 -8.63 -7.42
N TYR A 227 -7.64 -8.34 -8.10
CA TYR A 227 -8.98 -8.73 -7.64
C TYR A 227 -9.88 -9.08 -8.83
N GLY A 228 -10.90 -9.90 -8.56
CA GLY A 228 -11.92 -10.21 -9.56
C GLY A 228 -13.19 -10.79 -8.95
N THR A 229 -13.85 -11.65 -9.72
CA THR A 229 -15.22 -12.11 -9.47
C THR A 229 -15.31 -13.17 -8.38
N MET A 230 -14.19 -13.71 -7.92
CA MET A 230 -14.12 -14.69 -6.82
C MET A 230 -13.60 -14.07 -5.51
N ILE A 231 -13.48 -12.74 -5.44
CA ILE A 231 -12.85 -12.05 -4.29
C ILE A 231 -13.55 -12.33 -2.95
N ARG A 232 -14.88 -12.46 -2.95
CA ARG A 232 -15.66 -12.71 -1.73
C ARG A 232 -15.47 -14.13 -1.18
N LYS A 233 -15.18 -15.11 -2.04
CA LYS A 233 -14.93 -16.50 -1.62
C LYS A 233 -13.48 -16.75 -1.26
N TYR A 234 -12.55 -16.23 -2.07
CA TYR A 234 -11.13 -16.62 -1.99
C TYR A 234 -10.20 -15.47 -1.61
N GLY A 235 -10.65 -14.22 -1.56
CA GLY A 235 -9.77 -13.07 -1.33
C GLY A 235 -9.11 -12.56 -2.61
N LEU A 236 -8.02 -11.81 -2.47
CA LEU A 236 -7.25 -11.24 -3.57
C LEU A 236 -6.31 -12.25 -4.22
N THR A 237 -5.78 -11.88 -5.37
CA THR A 237 -4.76 -12.67 -6.06
C THR A 237 -3.51 -12.89 -5.21
N VAL A 238 -3.07 -11.85 -4.49
CA VAL A 238 -1.89 -11.90 -3.61
C VAL A 238 -2.03 -12.83 -2.40
N ASP A 239 -3.25 -13.14 -2.00
CA ASP A 239 -3.53 -14.04 -0.88
C ASP A 239 -3.21 -15.51 -1.25
N HIS A 240 -3.00 -15.79 -2.55
CA HIS A 240 -2.68 -17.11 -3.11
C HIS A 240 -1.28 -17.19 -3.69
N VAL A 241 -0.43 -16.18 -3.51
CA VAL A 241 0.98 -16.22 -3.94
C VAL A 241 1.81 -16.88 -2.83
N ILE A 242 2.48 -17.97 -3.17
CA ILE A 242 3.25 -18.79 -2.21
C ILE A 242 4.77 -18.67 -2.39
N ASP A 243 5.22 -18.26 -3.58
CA ASP A 243 6.63 -17.97 -3.91
C ASP A 243 6.71 -16.98 -5.09
N ALA A 244 7.87 -16.40 -5.34
CA ALA A 244 8.15 -15.55 -6.49
C ALA A 244 9.65 -15.54 -6.79
N LYS A 245 10.01 -15.25 -8.05
CA LYS A 245 11.39 -14.91 -8.43
C LYS A 245 11.48 -13.43 -8.79
N ILE A 246 12.48 -12.73 -8.27
CA ILE A 246 12.74 -11.30 -8.53
C ILE A 246 14.21 -11.04 -8.81
N VAL A 247 14.49 -10.09 -9.70
CA VAL A 247 15.83 -9.50 -9.89
C VAL A 247 15.94 -8.23 -9.06
N ASP A 248 16.87 -8.21 -8.11
CA ASP A 248 17.13 -7.06 -7.24
C ASP A 248 18.07 -6.02 -7.88
N ILE A 249 18.38 -4.94 -7.15
CA ILE A 249 19.25 -3.85 -7.65
C ILE A 249 20.68 -4.31 -7.97
N LYS A 250 21.13 -5.42 -7.38
CA LYS A 250 22.45 -6.01 -7.63
C LYS A 250 22.43 -6.99 -8.81
N GLY A 251 21.28 -7.18 -9.47
CA GLY A 251 21.10 -8.14 -10.55
C GLY A 251 21.03 -9.59 -10.08
N ARG A 252 20.81 -9.86 -8.79
CA ARG A 252 20.67 -11.21 -8.23
C ARG A 252 19.24 -11.71 -8.46
N VAL A 253 19.09 -12.98 -8.82
CA VAL A 253 17.78 -13.65 -8.81
C VAL A 253 17.52 -14.19 -7.42
N LEU A 254 16.42 -13.74 -6.81
CA LEU A 254 16.00 -14.15 -5.48
C LEU A 254 14.65 -14.87 -5.58
N ASP A 255 14.57 -16.08 -5.05
CA ASP A 255 13.29 -16.72 -4.71
C ASP A 255 12.79 -16.21 -3.35
N ARG A 256 11.64 -16.70 -2.85
CA ARG A 256 11.11 -16.29 -1.54
C ARG A 256 12.13 -16.45 -0.41
N LYS A 257 12.83 -17.59 -0.38
CA LYS A 257 13.81 -17.89 0.67
C LYS A 257 14.97 -16.89 0.63
N ALA A 258 15.50 -16.61 -0.56
CA ALA A 258 16.63 -15.72 -0.74
C ALA A 258 16.26 -14.23 -0.59
N MET A 259 15.02 -13.83 -0.89
CA MET A 259 14.58 -12.44 -0.76
C MET A 259 14.12 -12.09 0.66
N GLY A 260 13.80 -13.09 1.49
CA GLY A 260 13.25 -12.91 2.83
C GLY A 260 11.77 -12.52 2.83
N GLU A 261 11.13 -12.67 3.99
CA GLU A 261 9.68 -12.49 4.11
C GLU A 261 9.21 -11.05 3.92
N ASP A 262 10.06 -10.06 4.22
CA ASP A 262 9.71 -8.65 4.07
C ASP A 262 9.60 -8.21 2.61
N LEU A 263 10.59 -8.57 1.79
CA LEU A 263 10.52 -8.31 0.35
C LEU A 263 9.42 -9.15 -0.29
N PHE A 264 9.26 -10.41 0.13
CA PHE A 264 8.17 -11.25 -0.33
C PHE A 264 6.78 -10.70 0.03
N TRP A 265 6.62 -10.10 1.21
CA TRP A 265 5.42 -9.38 1.61
C TRP A 265 5.22 -8.14 0.71
N ALA A 266 6.26 -7.32 0.52
CA ALA A 266 6.17 -6.06 -0.23
C ALA A 266 5.75 -6.25 -1.71
N ILE A 267 6.25 -7.28 -2.38
CA ILE A 267 5.89 -7.56 -3.78
C ILE A 267 4.49 -8.15 -3.94
N ARG A 268 3.81 -8.53 -2.85
CA ARG A 268 2.44 -9.06 -2.84
C ARG A 268 1.39 -7.97 -2.57
N GLY A 269 1.55 -6.81 -3.19
CA GLY A 269 0.56 -5.73 -3.15
C GLY A 269 1.13 -4.32 -3.18
N GLY A 270 2.43 -4.13 -2.91
CA GLY A 270 3.08 -2.83 -2.83
C GLY A 270 3.45 -2.21 -4.18
N GLY A 271 3.20 -2.92 -5.29
CA GLY A 271 3.62 -2.53 -6.64
C GLY A 271 5.06 -2.94 -6.93
N GLY A 272 5.24 -4.01 -7.73
CA GLY A 272 6.54 -4.65 -7.93
C GLY A 272 7.62 -3.72 -8.50
N SER A 273 7.23 -2.72 -9.28
CA SER A 273 8.13 -1.73 -9.88
C SER A 273 8.88 -0.86 -8.87
N SER A 274 8.52 -0.91 -7.58
CA SER A 274 9.24 -0.23 -6.51
C SER A 274 10.39 -1.05 -5.91
N PHE A 275 10.46 -2.35 -6.17
CA PHE A 275 11.36 -3.25 -5.44
C PHE A 275 12.31 -4.05 -6.35
N GLY A 276 11.97 -4.24 -7.61
CA GLY A 276 12.81 -4.97 -8.56
C GLY A 276 12.05 -5.43 -9.80
N VAL A 277 12.68 -6.31 -10.59
CA VAL A 277 12.05 -6.91 -11.78
C VAL A 277 11.58 -8.33 -11.46
N ILE A 278 10.28 -8.50 -11.26
CA ILE A 278 9.69 -9.81 -10.98
C ILE A 278 9.76 -10.67 -12.25
N LEU A 279 10.31 -11.88 -12.13
CA LEU A 279 10.44 -12.85 -13.22
C LEU A 279 9.23 -13.80 -13.27
N SER A 280 8.77 -14.28 -12.11
CA SER A 280 7.65 -15.22 -12.01
C SER A 280 7.01 -15.20 -10.62
N PHE A 281 5.78 -15.68 -10.54
CA PHE A 281 5.09 -16.02 -9.31
C PHE A 281 4.77 -17.51 -9.27
N THR A 282 4.83 -18.11 -8.09
CA THR A 282 4.22 -19.41 -7.82
C THR A 282 2.93 -19.16 -7.05
N VAL A 283 1.82 -19.63 -7.61
CA VAL A 283 0.48 -19.39 -7.07
C VAL A 283 -0.21 -20.69 -6.69
N LYS A 284 -1.01 -20.66 -5.62
CA LYS A 284 -1.92 -21.73 -5.23
C LYS A 284 -3.23 -21.59 -6.03
N LEU A 285 -3.66 -22.68 -6.63
CA LEU A 285 -4.94 -22.77 -7.34
C LEU A 285 -6.07 -22.99 -6.35
N VAL A 286 -7.28 -22.58 -6.72
CA VAL A 286 -8.48 -22.74 -5.90
C VAL A 286 -9.47 -23.69 -6.56
N PRO A 287 -10.24 -24.45 -5.77
CA PRO A 287 -11.30 -25.29 -6.32
C PRO A 287 -12.40 -24.42 -6.93
N VAL A 288 -12.98 -24.86 -8.03
CA VAL A 288 -14.20 -24.26 -8.61
C VAL A 288 -15.18 -25.37 -8.96
N PRO A 289 -16.49 -25.16 -8.80
CA PRO A 289 -17.47 -26.18 -9.16
C PRO A 289 -17.48 -26.40 -10.67
N LYS A 290 -17.90 -27.59 -11.10
CA LYS A 290 -18.07 -27.92 -12.53
C LYS A 290 -19.08 -26.98 -13.21
N VAL A 291 -20.09 -26.55 -12.46
CA VAL A 291 -21.14 -25.64 -12.90
C VAL A 291 -21.09 -24.38 -12.04
N THR A 292 -21.02 -23.24 -12.73
CA THR A 292 -21.18 -21.89 -12.16
C THR A 292 -22.37 -21.23 -12.85
N THR A 293 -22.92 -20.18 -12.27
CA THR A 293 -24.03 -19.42 -12.86
C THR A 293 -23.64 -17.97 -13.04
N VAL A 294 -23.92 -17.40 -14.21
CA VAL A 294 -23.78 -15.97 -14.48
C VAL A 294 -25.13 -15.35 -14.82
N PHE A 295 -25.30 -14.07 -14.50
CA PHE A 295 -26.45 -13.28 -14.96
C PHE A 295 -26.07 -11.83 -15.20
N LYS A 296 -26.90 -11.14 -15.99
CA LYS A 296 -26.84 -9.70 -16.20
C LYS A 296 -28.26 -9.13 -16.24
N VAL A 297 -28.56 -8.22 -15.31
CA VAL A 297 -29.87 -7.55 -15.21
C VAL A 297 -29.67 -6.05 -15.16
N THR A 298 -30.40 -5.30 -15.97
CA THR A 298 -30.38 -3.83 -15.97
C THR A 298 -31.68 -3.30 -15.38
N LYS A 299 -31.59 -2.24 -14.58
CA LYS A 299 -32.70 -1.51 -13.98
C LYS A 299 -32.55 -0.02 -14.26
N LYS A 300 -33.64 0.59 -14.70
CA LYS A 300 -33.77 2.03 -14.88
C LYS A 300 -34.27 2.72 -13.60
N VAL A 301 -34.21 4.05 -13.58
CA VAL A 301 -34.67 4.84 -12.43
C VAL A 301 -36.17 4.61 -12.15
N ASP A 302 -37.00 4.56 -13.20
CA ASP A 302 -38.44 4.27 -13.07
C ASP A 302 -38.75 2.82 -12.64
N GLU A 303 -37.79 1.91 -12.83
CA GLU A 303 -37.81 0.53 -12.34
C GLU A 303 -37.17 0.39 -10.95
N LYS A 304 -37.15 1.46 -10.14
CA LYS A 304 -36.61 1.52 -8.77
C LYS A 304 -35.11 1.19 -8.66
N ALA A 305 -34.31 1.51 -9.68
CA ALA A 305 -32.86 1.22 -9.64
C ALA A 305 -32.15 1.77 -8.39
N VAL A 306 -32.51 2.97 -7.93
CA VAL A 306 -31.90 3.58 -6.73
C VAL A 306 -32.13 2.71 -5.49
N ASP A 307 -33.36 2.26 -5.26
CA ASP A 307 -33.72 1.43 -4.11
C ASP A 307 -33.05 0.05 -4.18
N ILE A 308 -32.97 -0.53 -5.37
CA ILE A 308 -32.30 -1.82 -5.60
C ILE A 308 -30.79 -1.71 -5.35
N VAL A 309 -30.15 -0.60 -5.76
CA VAL A 309 -28.73 -0.34 -5.44
C VAL A 309 -28.54 -0.15 -3.94
N PHE A 310 -29.45 0.56 -3.26
CA PHE A 310 -29.40 0.70 -1.80
C PHE A 310 -29.48 -0.68 -1.11
N LYS A 311 -30.44 -1.51 -1.51
CA LYS A 311 -30.58 -2.86 -1.00
C LYS A 311 -29.33 -3.70 -1.26
N TRP A 312 -28.77 -3.64 -2.46
CA TRP A 312 -27.51 -4.33 -2.82
C TRP A 312 -26.38 -4.01 -1.84
N GLN A 313 -26.21 -2.74 -1.43
CA GLN A 313 -25.17 -2.34 -0.46
C GLN A 313 -25.34 -3.04 0.90
N SER A 314 -26.60 -3.28 1.32
CA SER A 314 -26.92 -3.87 2.63
C SER A 314 -26.77 -5.39 2.67
N VAL A 315 -26.93 -6.08 1.53
CA VAL A 315 -26.97 -7.55 1.49
C VAL A 315 -25.64 -8.17 1.07
N MET A 316 -24.83 -7.47 0.26
CA MET A 316 -23.63 -8.08 -0.31
C MET A 316 -22.54 -8.41 0.72
N SER A 317 -22.53 -7.75 1.88
CA SER A 317 -21.55 -8.06 2.93
C SER A 317 -21.84 -9.38 3.64
N THR A 318 -23.10 -9.82 3.70
CA THR A 318 -23.58 -10.97 4.49
C THR A 318 -24.14 -12.13 3.66
N ILE A 319 -24.48 -11.90 2.39
CA ILE A 319 -24.93 -12.95 1.47
C ILE A 319 -23.82 -13.99 1.23
N ASP A 320 -24.21 -15.19 0.81
CA ASP A 320 -23.32 -16.32 0.53
C ASP A 320 -22.02 -15.89 -0.20
N PRO A 321 -20.83 -16.22 0.32
CA PRO A 321 -19.54 -15.88 -0.29
C PRO A 321 -19.35 -16.39 -1.72
N ASP A 322 -20.08 -17.44 -2.14
CA ASP A 322 -20.07 -17.96 -3.51
C ASP A 322 -20.65 -16.98 -4.54
N LEU A 323 -21.42 -15.98 -4.09
CA LEU A 323 -22.07 -15.00 -4.93
C LEU A 323 -21.30 -13.68 -5.00
N PHE A 324 -20.95 -13.27 -6.20
CA PHE A 324 -20.43 -11.94 -6.50
C PHE A 324 -21.40 -11.21 -7.43
N ILE A 325 -21.89 -10.03 -7.02
CA ILE A 325 -22.72 -9.17 -7.87
C ILE A 325 -22.05 -7.79 -7.97
N ARG A 326 -21.52 -7.45 -9.15
CA ARG A 326 -21.06 -6.09 -9.50
C ARG A 326 -22.24 -5.22 -9.89
N VAL A 327 -22.19 -3.94 -9.54
CA VAL A 327 -23.13 -2.92 -10.04
C VAL A 327 -22.39 -1.93 -10.93
N LEU A 328 -22.92 -1.69 -12.13
CA LEU A 328 -22.50 -0.64 -13.04
C LEU A 328 -23.54 0.48 -13.01
N LEU A 329 -23.15 1.66 -12.54
CA LEU A 329 -23.96 2.87 -12.68
C LEU A 329 -23.47 3.64 -13.90
N GLN A 330 -24.35 3.82 -14.89
CA GLN A 330 -23.95 4.38 -16.18
C GLN A 330 -24.93 5.44 -16.65
N PRO A 331 -24.46 6.53 -17.26
CA PRO A 331 -25.31 7.51 -17.91
C PRO A 331 -26.04 6.87 -19.08
N THR A 332 -27.29 7.26 -19.28
CA THR A 332 -28.15 6.80 -20.36
C THR A 332 -29.13 7.91 -20.75
N LYS A 333 -29.89 7.69 -21.83
CA LYS A 333 -30.97 8.60 -22.25
C LYS A 333 -32.29 7.86 -22.18
N GLU A 334 -33.27 8.48 -21.54
CA GLU A 334 -34.63 7.96 -21.47
C GLU A 334 -35.63 9.06 -21.80
N LYS A 335 -36.52 8.80 -22.77
CA LYS A 335 -37.52 9.78 -23.25
C LYS A 335 -36.87 11.15 -23.54
N ASN A 336 -35.70 11.14 -24.18
CA ASN A 336 -34.84 12.31 -24.50
C ASN A 336 -34.29 13.11 -23.31
N LYS A 337 -34.43 12.60 -22.07
CA LYS A 337 -33.80 13.17 -20.88
C LYS A 337 -32.54 12.39 -20.52
N ASN A 338 -31.46 13.09 -20.20
CA ASN A 338 -30.26 12.45 -19.66
C ASN A 338 -30.57 11.92 -18.26
N THR A 339 -30.24 10.66 -18.02
CA THR A 339 -30.44 9.96 -16.74
C THR A 339 -29.32 8.94 -16.54
N ALA A 340 -29.45 8.04 -15.58
CA ALA A 340 -28.56 6.92 -15.36
C ALA A 340 -29.33 5.61 -15.16
N GLN A 341 -28.65 4.48 -15.31
CA GLN A 341 -29.19 3.15 -15.06
C GLN A 341 -28.20 2.31 -14.24
N ALA A 342 -28.71 1.28 -13.57
CA ALA A 342 -27.91 0.29 -12.85
C ALA A 342 -27.91 -1.05 -13.59
N THR A 343 -26.73 -1.63 -13.83
CA THR A 343 -26.60 -3.00 -14.35
C THR A 343 -25.91 -3.89 -13.33
N PHE A 344 -26.59 -4.96 -12.94
CA PHE A 344 -26.14 -5.98 -11.99
C PHE A 344 -25.58 -7.16 -12.78
N MET A 345 -24.30 -7.47 -12.58
CA MET A 345 -23.60 -8.58 -13.24
C MET A 345 -23.05 -9.52 -12.20
N ALA A 346 -23.27 -10.82 -12.36
CA ALA A 346 -22.91 -11.78 -11.34
C ALA A 346 -22.10 -12.98 -11.83
N LEU A 347 -21.31 -13.51 -10.91
CA LEU A 347 -20.79 -14.86 -10.92
C LEU A 347 -21.25 -15.52 -9.62
N PHE A 348 -21.86 -16.69 -9.73
CA PHE A 348 -22.18 -17.56 -8.62
C PHE A 348 -21.45 -18.89 -8.77
N LEU A 349 -20.70 -19.29 -7.74
CA LEU A 349 -19.99 -20.57 -7.71
C LEU A 349 -20.95 -21.70 -7.29
N GLY A 350 -21.97 -21.93 -8.12
CA GLY A 350 -22.95 -23.00 -8.00
C GLY A 350 -23.97 -22.95 -9.14
N ASP A 351 -24.92 -23.88 -9.11
CA ASP A 351 -26.02 -23.95 -10.08
C ASP A 351 -27.07 -22.84 -9.87
N SER A 352 -27.92 -22.69 -10.87
CA SER A 352 -28.92 -21.63 -10.92
C SER A 352 -30.11 -21.92 -9.99
N THR A 353 -30.31 -23.15 -9.54
CA THR A 353 -31.38 -23.50 -8.59
C THR A 353 -31.02 -22.99 -7.19
N ARG A 354 -29.80 -23.25 -6.72
CA ARG A 354 -29.28 -22.68 -5.47
C ARG A 354 -29.23 -21.16 -5.54
N LEU A 355 -28.79 -20.59 -6.67
CA LEU A 355 -28.79 -19.15 -6.86
C LEU A 355 -30.18 -18.53 -6.71
N MET A 356 -31.19 -19.11 -7.37
CA MET A 356 -32.56 -18.60 -7.31
C MET A 356 -33.13 -18.65 -5.88
N GLY A 357 -32.91 -19.74 -5.15
CA GLY A 357 -33.32 -19.86 -3.75
C GLY A 357 -32.62 -18.84 -2.82
N LEU A 358 -31.34 -18.57 -3.07
CA LEU A 358 -30.59 -17.54 -2.35
C LEU A 358 -31.13 -16.14 -2.65
N MET A 359 -31.34 -15.82 -3.94
CA MET A 359 -31.81 -14.51 -4.38
C MET A 359 -33.24 -14.23 -3.92
N SER A 360 -34.15 -15.21 -3.94
CA SER A 360 -35.52 -15.04 -3.43
C SER A 360 -35.56 -14.74 -1.93
N LYS A 361 -34.61 -15.29 -1.15
CA LYS A 361 -34.54 -15.08 0.30
C LYS A 361 -33.84 -13.77 0.66
N SER A 362 -32.71 -13.47 0.02
CA SER A 362 -31.79 -12.43 0.48
C SER A 362 -31.84 -11.15 -0.36
N PHE A 363 -32.24 -11.22 -1.62
CA PHE A 363 -32.31 -10.05 -2.50
C PHE A 363 -33.45 -10.14 -3.55
N PRO A 364 -34.71 -10.38 -3.13
CA PRO A 364 -35.83 -10.52 -4.04
C PRO A 364 -36.12 -9.24 -4.85
N GLU A 365 -35.74 -8.07 -4.34
CA GLU A 365 -35.99 -6.76 -4.96
C GLU A 365 -35.32 -6.61 -6.33
N LEU A 366 -34.25 -7.37 -6.63
CA LEU A 366 -33.65 -7.39 -7.96
C LEU A 366 -34.62 -7.96 -9.02
N GLY A 367 -35.54 -8.84 -8.61
CA GLY A 367 -36.49 -9.51 -9.51
C GLY A 367 -35.80 -10.42 -10.52
N LEU A 368 -34.72 -11.10 -10.11
CA LEU A 368 -33.99 -12.07 -10.95
C LEU A 368 -34.92 -13.21 -11.36
N LYS A 369 -34.94 -13.55 -12.64
CA LYS A 369 -35.69 -14.70 -13.17
C LYS A 369 -34.74 -15.84 -13.51
N LYS A 370 -35.27 -17.07 -13.52
CA LYS A 370 -34.50 -18.25 -13.97
C LYS A 370 -33.99 -18.10 -15.40
N THR A 371 -34.75 -17.42 -16.27
CA THR A 371 -34.36 -17.13 -17.66
C THR A 371 -33.18 -16.16 -17.79
N ASP A 372 -32.84 -15.43 -16.72
CA ASP A 372 -31.68 -14.52 -16.70
C ASP A 372 -30.40 -15.25 -16.28
N CYS A 373 -30.52 -16.49 -15.79
CA CYS A 373 -29.43 -17.28 -15.22
C CYS A 373 -28.87 -18.24 -16.27
N PHE A 374 -27.56 -18.17 -16.49
CA PHE A 374 -26.85 -19.03 -17.42
C PHE A 374 -25.82 -19.88 -16.71
N GLU A 375 -26.01 -21.20 -16.76
CA GLU A 375 -25.07 -22.15 -16.21
C GLU A 375 -23.91 -22.39 -17.18
N VAL A 376 -22.70 -22.15 -16.70
CA VAL A 376 -21.46 -22.20 -17.49
C VAL A 376 -20.34 -22.83 -16.65
N SER A 377 -19.32 -23.37 -17.30
CA SER A 377 -18.08 -23.70 -16.58
C SER A 377 -17.37 -22.43 -16.11
N TRP A 378 -16.47 -22.54 -15.12
CA TRP A 378 -15.70 -21.39 -14.62
C TRP A 378 -14.96 -20.66 -15.75
N ILE A 379 -14.31 -21.37 -16.68
CA ILE A 379 -13.59 -20.73 -17.79
C ILE A 379 -14.54 -20.02 -18.76
N GLN A 380 -15.73 -20.55 -19.01
CA GLN A 380 -16.73 -19.88 -19.86
C GLN A 380 -17.27 -18.62 -19.17
N SER A 381 -17.32 -18.60 -17.83
CA SER A 381 -17.62 -17.37 -17.11
C SER A 381 -16.60 -16.26 -17.41
N THR A 382 -15.32 -16.58 -17.66
CA THR A 382 -14.33 -15.55 -18.03
C THR A 382 -14.63 -14.94 -19.39
N LEU A 383 -15.20 -15.71 -20.32
CA LEU A 383 -15.73 -15.18 -21.59
C LEU A 383 -16.90 -14.23 -21.35
N PHE A 384 -17.86 -14.60 -20.51
CA PHE A 384 -18.97 -13.73 -20.12
C PHE A 384 -18.48 -12.38 -19.55
N TRP A 385 -17.52 -12.41 -18.62
CA TRP A 385 -16.94 -11.21 -18.01
C TRP A 385 -16.07 -10.39 -18.97
N SER A 386 -15.47 -11.06 -19.96
CA SER A 386 -14.75 -10.44 -21.07
C SER A 386 -15.66 -10.05 -22.22
N ASN A 387 -16.98 -10.17 -22.03
CA ASN A 387 -17.97 -9.73 -23.01
C ASN A 387 -17.87 -10.51 -24.35
N PHE A 388 -17.44 -11.77 -24.31
CA PHE A 388 -17.55 -12.70 -25.43
C PHE A 388 -18.85 -13.50 -25.34
N ASP A 389 -19.35 -13.97 -26.49
CA ASP A 389 -20.44 -14.94 -26.52
C ASP A 389 -19.88 -16.30 -26.08
N TYR A 390 -20.07 -16.63 -24.80
CA TYR A 390 -19.51 -17.84 -24.19
C TYR A 390 -20.04 -19.15 -24.79
N ASN A 391 -21.11 -19.10 -25.60
CA ASN A 391 -21.64 -20.26 -26.33
C ASN A 391 -20.99 -20.45 -27.72
N LYS A 392 -20.48 -19.37 -28.32
CA LYS A 392 -19.94 -19.39 -29.70
C LYS A 392 -18.44 -19.19 -29.77
N THR A 393 -17.87 -18.47 -28.83
CA THR A 393 -16.45 -18.12 -28.82
C THR A 393 -15.61 -19.29 -28.31
N LYS A 394 -14.61 -19.68 -29.09
CA LYS A 394 -13.63 -20.68 -28.68
C LYS A 394 -12.75 -20.13 -27.55
N LEU A 395 -12.34 -21.02 -26.64
CA LEU A 395 -11.58 -20.63 -25.44
C LEU A 395 -10.14 -20.19 -25.73
N ASP A 396 -9.60 -20.54 -26.90
CA ASP A 396 -8.27 -20.08 -27.36
C ASP A 396 -8.21 -18.56 -27.56
N ILE A 397 -9.34 -17.86 -27.63
CA ILE A 397 -9.37 -16.39 -27.59
C ILE A 397 -8.69 -15.84 -26.32
N LEU A 398 -8.67 -16.59 -25.21
CA LEU A 398 -8.05 -16.16 -23.96
C LEU A 398 -6.53 -16.09 -24.04
N ILE A 399 -5.91 -16.80 -24.98
CA ILE A 399 -4.46 -16.75 -25.23
C ILE A 399 -4.09 -15.79 -26.37
N ASP A 400 -5.08 -15.15 -27.00
CA ASP A 400 -4.86 -14.06 -27.93
C ASP A 400 -4.62 -12.74 -27.17
N ARG A 401 -3.46 -12.14 -27.44
CA ARG A 401 -2.93 -10.95 -26.76
C ARG A 401 -3.44 -9.63 -27.32
N HIS A 402 -4.15 -9.67 -28.44
CA HIS A 402 -4.64 -8.50 -29.18
C HIS A 402 -6.18 -8.41 -29.20
N THR A 403 -6.84 -9.07 -28.23
CA THR A 403 -8.29 -9.11 -28.12
C THR A 403 -8.91 -7.79 -27.63
N ASP A 404 -8.09 -6.83 -27.18
CA ASP A 404 -8.53 -5.55 -26.65
C ASP A 404 -8.47 -4.42 -27.68
N VAL A 405 -9.55 -3.65 -27.79
CA VAL A 405 -9.60 -2.45 -28.63
C VAL A 405 -9.04 -1.25 -27.87
N VAL A 406 -7.76 -0.94 -28.02
CA VAL A 406 -7.14 0.16 -27.26
C VAL A 406 -7.92 1.48 -27.39
N LYS A 407 -8.17 2.15 -26.26
CA LYS A 407 -8.90 3.43 -26.16
C LYS A 407 -8.13 4.42 -25.30
N PHE A 408 -8.54 5.68 -25.35
CA PHE A 408 -8.19 6.64 -24.32
C PHE A 408 -9.00 6.32 -23.05
N LEU A 409 -8.37 6.39 -21.88
CA LEU A 409 -9.07 6.14 -20.62
C LEU A 409 -8.53 6.95 -19.44
N LYS A 410 -9.43 7.32 -18.52
CA LYS A 410 -9.09 7.76 -17.17
C LYS A 410 -9.85 6.90 -16.18
N ARG A 411 -9.18 6.54 -15.09
CA ARG A 411 -9.73 5.73 -14.02
C ARG A 411 -9.33 6.34 -12.68
N LYS A 412 -10.19 6.19 -11.69
CA LYS A 412 -9.94 6.49 -10.28
C LYS A 412 -10.60 5.41 -9.43
N SER A 413 -10.34 5.41 -8.13
CA SER A 413 -10.94 4.44 -7.20
C SER A 413 -11.27 5.06 -5.85
N ASP A 414 -12.33 4.55 -5.23
CA ASP A 414 -12.65 4.80 -3.82
C ASP A 414 -13.09 3.50 -3.13
N TYR A 415 -13.20 3.55 -1.82
CA TYR A 415 -13.83 2.52 -1.00
C TYR A 415 -14.99 3.10 -0.22
N VAL A 416 -16.09 2.35 -0.11
CA VAL A 416 -17.25 2.74 0.69
C VAL A 416 -17.30 1.86 1.93
N LYS A 417 -17.40 2.49 3.11
CA LYS A 417 -17.42 1.81 4.42
C LYS A 417 -18.80 1.80 5.08
N THR A 418 -19.64 2.76 4.74
CA THR A 418 -21.02 2.89 5.24
C THR A 418 -21.98 2.98 4.05
N PRO A 419 -23.18 2.38 4.11
CA PRO A 419 -24.11 2.42 2.98
C PRO A 419 -24.44 3.86 2.58
N ILE A 420 -24.38 4.16 1.28
CA ILE A 420 -24.78 5.46 0.74
C ILE A 420 -26.32 5.52 0.78
N PRO A 421 -26.93 6.51 1.46
CA PRO A 421 -28.40 6.58 1.59
C PRO A 421 -29.07 6.82 0.23
N THR A 422 -30.34 6.42 0.10
CA THR A 422 -31.11 6.54 -1.15
C THR A 422 -31.17 7.96 -1.68
N THR A 423 -31.27 8.98 -0.81
CA THR A 423 -31.24 10.39 -1.18
C THR A 423 -29.92 10.77 -1.88
N ALA A 424 -28.78 10.33 -1.35
CA ALA A 424 -27.47 10.53 -1.95
C ALA A 424 -27.27 9.71 -3.23
N LEU A 425 -27.77 8.46 -3.27
CA LEU A 425 -27.76 7.66 -4.51
C LEU A 425 -28.56 8.33 -5.62
N THR A 426 -29.73 8.91 -5.33
CA THR A 426 -30.49 9.71 -6.30
C THR A 426 -29.65 10.87 -6.84
N SER A 427 -28.95 11.59 -5.97
CA SER A 427 -28.04 12.67 -6.40
C SER A 427 -26.88 12.15 -7.26
N ILE A 428 -26.33 10.96 -6.96
CA ILE A 428 -25.30 10.29 -7.77
C ILE A 428 -25.84 9.95 -9.16
N PHE A 429 -27.04 9.38 -9.28
CA PHE A 429 -27.67 9.07 -10.56
C PHE A 429 -27.91 10.34 -11.39
N ASN A 430 -28.40 11.41 -10.76
CA ASN A 430 -28.59 12.70 -11.41
C ASN A 430 -27.27 13.28 -11.90
N LYS A 431 -26.21 13.23 -11.09
CA LYS A 431 -24.88 13.72 -11.46
C LYS A 431 -24.28 12.93 -12.63
N LEU A 432 -24.50 11.61 -12.66
CA LEU A 432 -24.10 10.77 -13.80
C LEU A 432 -24.83 11.19 -15.08
N GLY A 433 -26.15 11.41 -15.01
CA GLY A 433 -26.94 11.91 -16.14
C GLY A 433 -26.46 13.28 -16.63
N GLU A 434 -26.14 14.20 -15.71
CA GLU A 434 -25.59 15.52 -16.01
C GLU A 434 -24.24 15.43 -16.76
N LEU A 435 -23.30 14.61 -16.28
CA LEU A 435 -21.97 14.47 -16.87
C LEU A 435 -21.97 13.65 -18.17
N GLY A 436 -22.88 12.69 -18.31
CA GLY A 436 -23.21 12.01 -19.56
C GLY A 436 -22.22 10.95 -20.08
N LYS A 437 -20.93 10.95 -19.68
CA LYS A 437 -19.95 9.93 -20.13
C LYS A 437 -19.37 9.05 -19.03
N ILE A 438 -19.10 9.59 -17.85
CA ILE A 438 -18.47 8.84 -16.75
C ILE A 438 -19.45 7.83 -16.14
N GLY A 439 -18.99 6.61 -15.86
CA GLY A 439 -19.72 5.61 -15.08
C GLY A 439 -19.02 5.25 -13.77
N LEU A 440 -19.77 4.65 -12.84
CA LEU A 440 -19.23 4.05 -11.62
C LEU A 440 -19.38 2.54 -11.64
N VAL A 441 -18.37 1.82 -11.14
CA VAL A 441 -18.38 0.36 -11.01
C VAL A 441 -18.23 -0.01 -9.54
N PHE A 442 -19.27 -0.53 -8.92
CA PHE A 442 -19.24 -1.01 -7.55
C PHE A 442 -18.94 -2.52 -7.53
N ASN A 443 -17.86 -2.90 -6.85
CA ASN A 443 -17.46 -4.30 -6.69
C ASN A 443 -17.56 -4.67 -5.20
N PRO A 444 -18.39 -5.66 -4.84
CA PRO A 444 -18.69 -5.99 -3.45
C PRO A 444 -17.48 -6.60 -2.73
N TYR A 445 -17.33 -6.22 -1.47
CA TYR A 445 -16.37 -6.81 -0.52
C TYR A 445 -17.18 -7.67 0.48
N GLY A 446 -16.64 -7.94 1.66
CA GLY A 446 -17.18 -8.95 2.59
C GLY A 446 -16.71 -10.37 2.27
N GLY A 447 -17.33 -11.36 2.90
CA GLY A 447 -16.86 -12.75 2.87
C GLY A 447 -15.40 -12.85 3.30
N LYS A 448 -14.58 -13.57 2.52
CA LYS A 448 -13.16 -13.78 2.78
C LYS A 448 -12.36 -12.49 2.98
N MET A 449 -12.78 -11.38 2.36
CA MET A 449 -12.11 -10.08 2.53
C MET A 449 -12.23 -9.50 3.95
N ASN A 450 -13.21 -9.94 4.75
CA ASN A 450 -13.36 -9.55 6.15
C ASN A 450 -12.50 -10.42 7.09
N GLU A 451 -12.10 -11.62 6.66
CA GLU A 451 -11.34 -12.56 7.49
C GLU A 451 -9.84 -12.28 7.45
N ILE A 452 -9.34 -11.75 6.33
CA ILE A 452 -7.90 -11.52 6.13
C ILE A 452 -7.48 -10.22 6.82
N PRO A 453 -6.47 -10.24 7.72
CA PRO A 453 -5.97 -9.04 8.39
C PRO A 453 -5.49 -7.97 7.40
N ALA A 454 -5.69 -6.69 7.75
CA ALA A 454 -5.29 -5.56 6.90
C ALA A 454 -3.77 -5.47 6.66
N ASN A 455 -2.95 -6.07 7.52
CA ASN A 455 -1.49 -6.09 7.40
C ASN A 455 -0.93 -7.41 6.82
N ALA A 456 -1.78 -8.40 6.50
CA ALA A 456 -1.34 -9.70 5.96
C ALA A 456 -0.58 -9.56 4.62
N THR A 457 -0.92 -8.52 3.86
CA THR A 457 -0.27 -8.09 2.62
C THR A 457 -0.22 -6.56 2.62
N PRO A 458 0.58 -5.91 1.75
CA PRO A 458 0.56 -4.46 1.60
C PRO A 458 -0.83 -3.87 1.31
N PHE A 459 -1.71 -4.62 0.63
CA PHE A 459 -3.08 -4.20 0.39
C PHE A 459 -3.89 -4.17 1.71
N PRO A 460 -4.37 -2.99 2.15
CA PRO A 460 -4.95 -2.83 3.49
C PRO A 460 -6.48 -2.88 3.53
N HIS A 461 -7.16 -2.83 2.38
CA HIS A 461 -8.61 -2.55 2.31
C HIS A 461 -9.44 -3.82 2.54
N ARG A 462 -9.39 -4.34 3.78
CA ARG A 462 -10.02 -5.60 4.22
C ARG A 462 -11.35 -5.33 4.95
N ALA A 463 -11.53 -5.88 6.15
CA ALA A 463 -12.72 -5.67 6.99
C ALA A 463 -13.11 -4.20 7.12
N GLY A 464 -14.42 -3.93 7.15
CA GLY A 464 -15.00 -2.59 7.23
C GLY A 464 -15.20 -1.87 5.89
N ASN A 465 -14.79 -2.46 4.77
CA ASN A 465 -15.11 -1.97 3.42
C ASN A 465 -16.29 -2.76 2.85
N LEU A 466 -17.37 -2.08 2.46
CA LEU A 466 -18.56 -2.70 1.85
C LEU A 466 -18.33 -3.04 0.39
N PHE A 467 -17.73 -2.09 -0.35
CA PHE A 467 -17.40 -2.27 -1.77
C PHE A 467 -16.36 -1.24 -2.23
N LYS A 468 -15.66 -1.57 -3.31
CA LYS A 468 -14.79 -0.65 -4.05
C LYS A 468 -15.56 0.01 -5.19
N VAL A 469 -15.32 1.29 -5.41
CA VAL A 469 -15.80 2.06 -6.56
C VAL A 469 -14.68 2.24 -7.57
N GLN A 470 -14.94 1.97 -8.85
CA GLN A 470 -14.12 2.47 -9.96
C GLN A 470 -14.86 3.61 -10.65
N TYR A 471 -14.19 4.73 -10.86
CA TYR A 471 -14.63 5.79 -11.75
C TYR A 471 -14.14 5.45 -13.15
N SER A 472 -15.05 5.24 -14.08
CA SER A 472 -14.74 4.62 -15.35
C SER A 472 -15.15 5.49 -16.53
N LEU A 473 -14.14 5.97 -17.27
CA LEU A 473 -14.32 6.81 -18.44
C LEU A 473 -13.38 6.39 -19.58
N SER A 474 -13.93 6.02 -20.72
CA SER A 474 -13.17 5.69 -21.93
C SER A 474 -13.78 6.35 -23.16
N TRP A 475 -12.94 6.72 -24.11
CA TRP A 475 -13.34 7.41 -25.34
C TRP A 475 -12.38 7.05 -26.49
N SER A 476 -12.78 7.39 -27.72
CA SER A 476 -12.03 7.02 -28.93
C SER A 476 -11.40 8.24 -29.62
N GLU A 477 -11.95 9.42 -29.38
CA GLU A 477 -11.55 10.66 -30.03
C GLU A 477 -10.22 11.17 -29.46
N GLY A 478 -9.20 11.30 -30.33
CA GLY A 478 -7.86 11.76 -29.96
C GLY A 478 -7.70 13.28 -29.87
N ASP A 479 -8.79 14.05 -29.85
CA ASP A 479 -8.74 15.51 -29.70
C ASP A 479 -8.28 15.88 -28.27
N PRO A 480 -7.23 16.70 -28.11
CA PRO A 480 -6.79 17.19 -26.80
C PRO A 480 -7.90 17.83 -25.96
N LYS A 481 -8.83 18.58 -26.57
CA LYS A 481 -9.96 19.21 -25.87
C LYS A 481 -10.94 18.17 -25.32
N VAL A 482 -11.19 17.11 -26.08
CA VAL A 482 -12.03 15.99 -25.63
C VAL A 482 -11.35 15.25 -24.47
N THR A 483 -10.04 15.05 -24.56
CA THR A 483 -9.24 14.45 -23.49
C THR A 483 -9.29 15.27 -22.20
N GLU A 484 -9.09 16.58 -22.29
CA GLU A 484 -9.17 17.50 -21.15
C GLU A 484 -10.56 17.49 -20.52
N ASN A 485 -11.62 17.62 -21.31
CA ASN A 485 -13.00 17.58 -20.82
C ASN A 485 -13.32 16.26 -20.10
N ASN A 486 -12.91 15.14 -20.68
CA ASN A 486 -13.11 13.82 -20.08
C ASN A 486 -12.36 13.68 -18.75
N ILE A 487 -11.09 14.09 -18.69
CA ILE A 487 -10.32 14.09 -17.43
C ILE A 487 -11.00 14.98 -16.39
N ASN A 488 -11.49 16.15 -16.78
CA ASN A 488 -12.20 17.06 -15.89
C ASN A 488 -13.50 16.44 -15.34
N GLN A 489 -14.31 15.80 -16.18
CA GLN A 489 -15.51 15.07 -15.72
C GLN A 489 -15.17 13.99 -14.69
N SER A 490 -14.04 13.29 -14.88
CA SER A 490 -13.55 12.32 -13.89
C SER A 490 -13.20 12.96 -12.56
N ARG A 491 -12.66 14.18 -12.55
CA ARG A 491 -12.35 14.92 -11.32
C ARG A 491 -13.62 15.43 -10.64
N VAL A 492 -14.52 16.06 -11.40
CA VAL A 492 -15.82 16.54 -10.89
C VAL A 492 -16.62 15.41 -10.23
N MET A 493 -16.71 14.23 -10.87
CA MET A 493 -17.42 13.09 -10.28
C MET A 493 -16.72 12.54 -9.04
N TYR A 494 -15.39 12.52 -9.04
CA TYR A 494 -14.60 12.07 -7.88
C TYR A 494 -14.77 13.02 -6.70
N ASP A 495 -14.70 14.34 -6.93
CA ASP A 495 -14.88 15.35 -5.89
C ASP A 495 -16.31 15.32 -5.34
N PHE A 496 -17.32 15.13 -6.19
CA PHE A 496 -18.71 14.95 -5.77
C PHE A 496 -18.89 13.76 -4.82
N MET A 497 -18.15 12.67 -5.02
CA MET A 497 -18.25 11.47 -4.20
C MET A 497 -17.56 11.56 -2.84
N THR A 498 -16.80 12.62 -2.57
CA THR A 498 -15.96 12.77 -1.35
C THR A 498 -16.72 12.50 -0.05
N ASN A 499 -17.99 12.92 0.03
CA ASN A 499 -18.80 12.81 1.25
C ASN A 499 -19.40 11.40 1.48
N TYR A 500 -19.22 10.48 0.52
CA TYR A 500 -19.88 9.15 0.54
C TYR A 500 -18.88 7.99 0.62
N VAL A 501 -17.59 8.28 0.67
CA VAL A 501 -16.50 7.30 0.59
C VAL A 501 -15.61 7.36 1.82
N ALA A 502 -14.65 6.44 1.92
CA ALA A 502 -13.66 6.40 2.98
C ALA A 502 -12.95 7.76 3.12
N LYS A 503 -12.70 8.15 4.36
CA LYS A 503 -11.98 9.37 4.75
C LYS A 503 -10.91 9.02 5.77
N ASN A 504 -9.85 9.84 5.81
CA ASN A 504 -8.72 9.73 6.74
C ASN A 504 -8.02 8.36 6.77
N PRO A 505 -7.32 7.95 5.69
CA PRO A 505 -7.21 8.63 4.39
C PRO A 505 -8.36 8.28 3.44
N ARG A 506 -8.51 9.04 2.35
CA ARG A 506 -9.39 8.66 1.24
C ARG A 506 -8.74 7.54 0.44
N SER A 507 -9.13 6.31 0.76
CA SER A 507 -8.51 5.08 0.27
C SER A 507 -8.62 4.90 -1.24
N ALA A 508 -7.53 4.46 -1.87
CA ALA A 508 -7.41 4.21 -3.30
C ALA A 508 -6.76 2.84 -3.56
N PHE A 509 -6.90 2.31 -4.79
CA PHE A 509 -6.35 1.03 -5.19
C PHE A 509 -5.16 1.21 -6.13
N VAL A 510 -3.98 0.70 -5.75
CA VAL A 510 -2.72 0.94 -6.49
C VAL A 510 -2.75 0.46 -7.95
N ASN A 511 -3.45 -0.65 -8.24
CA ASN A 511 -3.60 -1.13 -9.62
C ASN A 511 -4.49 -0.22 -10.47
N TYR A 512 -5.24 0.70 -9.86
CA TYR A 512 -5.96 1.78 -10.53
C TYR A 512 -5.20 3.10 -10.34
N ARG A 513 -3.91 3.07 -10.69
CA ARG A 513 -2.97 4.19 -10.51
C ARG A 513 -3.61 5.50 -10.96
N ASP A 514 -3.52 6.51 -10.10
CA ASP A 514 -4.09 7.84 -10.33
C ASP A 514 -3.07 8.90 -9.92
N LEU A 515 -2.44 9.57 -10.88
CA LEU A 515 -1.43 10.59 -10.57
C LEU A 515 -2.04 11.85 -9.95
N ASP A 516 -3.37 12.04 -10.00
CA ASP A 516 -4.03 13.21 -9.39
C ASP A 516 -4.00 13.15 -7.85
N ILE A 517 -3.81 11.97 -7.24
CA ILE A 517 -3.84 11.84 -5.77
C ILE A 517 -2.50 12.18 -5.09
N GLY A 518 -1.45 12.44 -5.88
CA GLY A 518 -0.11 12.79 -5.44
C GLY A 518 0.98 12.12 -6.28
N VAL A 519 2.15 12.74 -6.40
CA VAL A 519 3.34 12.15 -7.05
C VAL A 519 4.58 12.50 -6.24
N ASN A 520 5.61 11.67 -6.34
CA ASN A 520 6.92 11.90 -5.73
C ASN A 520 7.53 13.22 -6.27
N LYS A 521 7.91 14.11 -5.35
CA LYS A 521 8.61 15.38 -5.58
C LYS A 521 9.61 15.61 -4.45
N GLY A 522 10.70 16.35 -4.73
CA GLY A 522 11.65 16.78 -3.70
C GLY A 522 12.34 15.62 -2.99
N ASP A 523 12.18 15.54 -1.67
CA ASP A 523 12.73 14.49 -0.78
C ASP A 523 12.14 13.09 -1.02
N GLY A 524 11.08 12.99 -1.82
CA GLY A 524 10.39 11.75 -2.15
C GLY A 524 9.50 11.23 -1.02
N PHE A 525 9.96 11.21 0.23
CA PHE A 525 9.22 10.64 1.35
C PHE A 525 7.95 11.41 1.69
N THR A 526 8.05 12.73 1.90
CA THR A 526 6.92 13.57 2.35
C THR A 526 5.80 13.59 1.30
N SER A 527 6.19 13.78 0.04
CA SER A 527 5.25 13.72 -1.10
C SER A 527 4.74 12.30 -1.37
N GLY A 528 5.59 11.29 -1.13
CA GLY A 528 5.28 9.87 -1.21
C GLY A 528 4.17 9.44 -0.27
N LYS A 529 4.23 9.92 0.97
CA LYS A 529 3.25 9.61 2.02
C LYS A 529 1.82 9.98 1.62
N VAL A 530 1.64 11.09 0.89
CA VAL A 530 0.30 11.59 0.46
C VAL A 530 -0.49 10.57 -0.36
N TYR A 531 0.13 9.92 -1.34
CA TYR A 531 -0.53 8.85 -2.11
C TYR A 531 -0.33 7.47 -1.46
N GLY A 532 0.78 7.29 -0.74
CA GLY A 532 1.15 6.05 -0.06
C GLY A 532 0.11 5.64 0.96
N GLU A 533 -0.32 6.55 1.84
CA GLU A 533 -1.37 6.28 2.82
C GLU A 533 -2.72 6.00 2.16
N LYS A 534 -3.04 6.63 1.03
CA LYS A 534 -4.27 6.33 0.29
C LYS A 534 -4.27 4.91 -0.27
N TYR A 535 -3.14 4.45 -0.81
CA TYR A 535 -3.03 3.10 -1.36
C TYR A 535 -2.89 2.02 -0.28
N PHE A 536 -2.12 2.30 0.79
CA PHE A 536 -1.60 1.28 1.70
C PHE A 536 -1.98 1.51 3.18
N ASN A 537 -2.68 2.60 3.54
CA ASN A 537 -2.97 2.97 4.91
C ASN A 537 -1.69 2.85 5.79
N LYS A 538 -1.79 2.25 6.98
CA LYS A 538 -0.66 2.01 7.90
C LYS A 538 0.43 1.08 7.34
N ASN A 539 0.16 0.31 6.28
CA ASN A 539 1.18 -0.57 5.68
C ASN A 539 2.24 0.22 4.90
N PHE A 540 2.01 1.51 4.63
CA PHE A 540 2.97 2.37 3.93
C PHE A 540 4.32 2.43 4.65
N ASP A 541 4.33 2.53 5.98
CA ASP A 541 5.59 2.69 6.73
C ASP A 541 6.47 1.43 6.63
N ARG A 542 5.86 0.24 6.73
CA ARG A 542 6.57 -1.03 6.49
C ARG A 542 7.08 -1.11 5.05
N LEU A 543 6.28 -0.70 4.05
CA LEU A 543 6.75 -0.66 2.66
C LEU A 543 7.99 0.22 2.49
N VAL A 544 8.02 1.38 3.14
CA VAL A 544 9.18 2.29 3.11
C VAL A 544 10.40 1.66 3.82
N LYS A 545 10.22 1.01 4.97
CA LYS A 545 11.29 0.26 5.66
C LYS A 545 11.89 -0.79 4.71
N VAL A 546 11.05 -1.63 4.09
CA VAL A 546 11.49 -2.64 3.11
C VAL A 546 12.19 -2.01 1.91
N LYS A 547 11.61 -0.95 1.33
CA LYS A 547 12.18 -0.24 0.18
C LYS A 547 13.59 0.29 0.51
N THR A 548 13.77 0.87 1.68
CA THR A 548 15.05 1.42 2.13
C THR A 548 16.11 0.32 2.28
N ALA A 549 15.73 -0.86 2.78
CA ALA A 549 16.64 -1.98 2.94
C ALA A 549 17.06 -2.62 1.60
N VAL A 550 16.12 -2.84 0.69
CA VAL A 550 16.37 -3.61 -0.54
C VAL A 550 16.84 -2.77 -1.73
N ASP A 551 16.52 -1.47 -1.72
CA ASP A 551 16.90 -0.50 -2.76
C ASP A 551 17.19 0.88 -2.13
N PRO A 552 18.28 1.01 -1.35
CA PRO A 552 18.65 2.26 -0.66
C PRO A 552 19.00 3.40 -1.62
N GLU A 553 19.35 3.08 -2.87
CA GLU A 553 19.67 4.06 -3.91
C GLU A 553 18.40 4.57 -4.64
N ASN A 554 17.23 4.03 -4.31
CA ASN A 554 15.96 4.31 -4.98
C ASN A 554 16.06 4.17 -6.51
N PHE A 555 16.72 3.10 -6.97
CA PHE A 555 16.93 2.80 -8.37
C PHE A 555 15.62 2.41 -9.08
N PHE A 556 14.84 1.53 -8.46
CA PHE A 556 13.51 1.15 -8.93
C PHE A 556 12.49 2.19 -8.49
N ARG A 557 12.31 3.22 -9.31
CA ARG A 557 11.42 4.34 -9.01
C ARG A 557 10.55 4.77 -10.18
N ASN A 558 9.45 5.40 -9.84
CA ASN A 558 8.53 6.08 -10.75
C ASN A 558 7.79 7.21 -10.02
N GLU A 559 6.84 7.83 -10.70
CA GLU A 559 6.06 8.97 -10.20
C GLU A 559 5.32 8.69 -8.88
N GLN A 560 5.01 7.43 -8.57
CA GLN A 560 4.31 7.02 -7.34
C GLN A 560 4.92 5.71 -6.78
N SER A 561 6.23 5.54 -6.89
CA SER A 561 6.94 4.40 -6.28
C SER A 561 7.14 4.63 -4.79
N ILE A 562 7.10 3.57 -3.99
CA ILE A 562 7.44 3.64 -2.56
C ILE A 562 8.79 4.39 -2.39
N PRO A 563 8.84 5.47 -1.61
CA PRO A 563 10.07 6.22 -1.37
C PRO A 563 10.98 5.46 -0.39
N ILE A 564 12.25 5.84 -0.37
CA ILE A 564 13.17 5.48 0.71
C ILE A 564 12.96 6.41 1.91
N GLN A 565 13.36 6.00 3.11
CA GLN A 565 13.43 6.91 4.25
C GLN A 565 14.43 8.04 3.95
N PRO A 566 14.17 9.28 4.40
CA PRO A 566 15.14 10.37 4.28
C PRO A 566 16.41 10.03 5.07
N GLY A 567 17.55 9.84 4.39
CA GLY A 567 18.83 9.73 5.07
C GLY A 567 19.22 11.06 5.73
N LYS A 568 19.66 11.05 7.00
CA LYS A 568 20.36 12.19 7.59
C LYS A 568 21.61 12.47 6.73
N LYS A 569 21.67 13.62 6.02
CA LYS A 569 22.87 14.02 5.27
C LYS A 569 23.98 14.42 6.26
N GLY A 570 24.72 13.44 6.78
CA GLY A 570 26.00 13.64 7.47
C GLY A 570 27.17 13.45 6.51
N LYS A 571 28.10 14.41 6.48
CA LYS A 571 29.44 14.20 5.90
C LYS A 571 30.21 13.25 6.83
N HIS A 572 30.98 12.34 6.23
CA HIS A 572 31.89 11.36 6.85
C HIS A 572 31.23 10.11 7.46
N ASN A 573 31.95 9.00 7.29
CA ASN A 573 31.63 7.66 7.75
C ASN A 573 31.30 7.65 9.25
N ASP A 574 30.03 7.56 9.59
CA ASP A 574 29.55 7.12 10.91
C ASP A 574 28.71 5.86 10.72
N VAL A 575 29.18 4.76 11.29
CA VAL A 575 28.43 3.51 11.42
C VAL A 575 27.54 3.69 12.65
N SER A 576 26.30 4.13 12.46
CA SER A 576 25.30 4.25 13.55
C SER A 576 23.91 3.85 13.07
N THR A 577 23.77 2.58 12.75
CA THR A 577 22.49 1.87 12.83
C THR A 577 22.81 0.48 13.38
N ILE A 578 22.39 0.21 14.62
CA ILE A 578 22.29 -1.15 15.12
C ILE A 578 20.79 -1.40 15.22
N ASP A 579 20.28 -2.28 14.36
CA ASP A 579 18.87 -2.69 14.36
C ASP A 579 18.54 -3.48 15.65
N ASP A 580 17.27 -3.43 16.07
CA ASP A 580 16.58 -4.24 17.08
C ASP A 580 17.47 -4.97 18.11
N TYR A 581 17.64 -4.41 19.31
CA TYR A 581 18.17 -5.19 20.45
C TYR A 581 17.03 -5.89 21.20
N ILE A 582 16.60 -7.04 20.70
CA ILE A 582 16.01 -8.07 21.57
C ILE A 582 17.17 -8.93 22.07
N TYR A 583 17.69 -8.63 23.26
CA TYR A 583 18.68 -9.52 23.88
C TYR A 583 17.98 -10.79 24.40
N ASN A 584 18.02 -11.85 23.60
CA ASN A 584 17.63 -13.20 23.97
C ASN A 584 18.79 -14.14 23.62
N GLY A 585 19.88 -14.10 24.38
CA GLY A 585 21.04 -14.94 24.11
C GLY A 585 21.99 -15.07 25.30
N ASN A 586 22.65 -16.22 25.43
CA ASN A 586 23.62 -16.54 26.49
C ASN A 586 25.08 -16.16 26.12
N ASP A 587 25.33 -15.29 25.14
CA ASP A 587 26.68 -15.11 24.57
C ASP A 587 27.34 -13.75 24.91
N GLN A 588 28.60 -13.81 25.34
CA GLN A 588 29.32 -12.73 26.04
C GLN A 588 30.13 -11.77 25.15
N SER A 589 29.53 -11.09 24.16
CA SER A 589 30.27 -10.05 23.43
C SER A 589 29.41 -8.85 23.02
N ILE A 590 29.63 -7.71 23.69
CA ILE A 590 29.17 -6.37 23.27
C ILE A 590 30.39 -5.59 22.74
N PRO A 591 30.29 -4.82 21.64
CA PRO A 591 31.39 -3.98 21.15
C PRO A 591 31.73 -2.85 22.14
N ILE A 592 33.02 -2.59 22.35
CA ILE A 592 33.51 -1.45 23.14
C ILE A 592 33.41 -0.18 22.27
N LEU A 593 32.51 0.75 22.61
CA LEU A 593 32.35 2.04 21.91
C LEU A 593 33.36 3.12 22.39
N PRO A 594 33.73 4.10 21.54
CA PRO A 594 34.77 5.09 21.85
C PRO A 594 34.38 6.12 22.92
N ARG A 595 35.39 6.70 23.59
CA ARG A 595 35.31 7.38 24.90
C ARG A 595 34.86 8.86 24.95
N LYS A 596 34.26 9.49 23.94
CA LYS A 596 33.87 10.92 24.06
C LYS A 596 32.58 11.28 23.32
N HIS A 597 31.66 11.91 24.08
CA HIS A 597 30.31 12.41 23.73
C HIS A 597 29.33 11.33 23.26
N ILE A 598 28.26 11.11 24.03
CA ILE A 598 27.18 10.17 23.69
C ILE A 598 25.93 11.00 23.45
N ASP A 599 25.56 11.14 22.18
CA ASP A 599 24.23 11.59 21.75
C ASP A 599 23.40 10.34 21.47
N VAL A 600 22.44 10.00 22.35
CA VAL A 600 21.53 8.89 22.10
C VAL A 600 20.29 9.46 21.40
N SER A 601 20.31 9.44 20.07
CA SER A 601 19.12 9.77 19.28
C SER A 601 18.49 8.51 18.69
N MET A 602 17.24 8.24 19.10
CA MET A 602 16.24 7.36 18.49
C MET A 602 16.34 5.84 18.79
N THR A 603 15.29 5.29 19.40
CA THR A 603 14.93 3.86 19.44
C THR A 603 13.40 3.74 19.44
N ASP A 604 12.83 2.86 18.59
CA ASP A 604 11.52 2.24 18.84
C ASP A 604 11.74 1.16 19.94
N ASP A 605 10.76 0.95 20.83
CA ASP A 605 10.66 0.01 21.98
C ASP A 605 11.96 -0.53 22.63
N TYR A 606 12.25 -0.09 23.86
CA TYR A 606 13.40 -0.62 24.63
C TYR A 606 12.94 -1.67 25.65
N ILE A 607 13.08 -2.96 25.32
CA ILE A 607 12.81 -4.10 26.23
C ILE A 607 14.14 -4.63 26.78
N TYR A 608 14.41 -4.40 28.07
CA TYR A 608 15.66 -4.81 28.70
C TYR A 608 15.48 -6.04 29.60
N ASN A 609 16.19 -7.13 29.28
CA ASN A 609 16.25 -8.39 30.05
C ASN A 609 17.70 -8.66 30.58
N LYS A 610 18.16 -7.93 31.62
CA LYS A 610 19.49 -8.02 32.33
C LYS A 610 20.74 -7.80 31.42
N ASN A 611 21.99 -7.46 31.83
CA ASN A 611 22.69 -7.02 33.04
C ASN A 611 23.98 -6.24 32.59
N LYS A 612 24.05 -4.89 32.60
CA LYS A 612 25.31 -4.09 32.72
C LYS A 612 25.11 -2.56 32.79
N ARG A 613 26.03 -1.88 33.51
CA ARG A 613 26.10 -0.42 33.73
C ARG A 613 26.48 0.38 32.48
N LEU A 614 25.78 1.49 32.24
CA LEU A 614 26.10 2.48 31.20
C LEU A 614 27.34 3.36 31.57
N PRO A 615 28.09 3.89 30.58
CA PRO A 615 29.31 4.64 30.83
C PRO A 615 29.07 6.05 31.39
N LYS A 616 30.00 6.50 32.25
CA LYS A 616 29.95 7.78 32.98
C LYS A 616 30.43 8.96 32.11
N LYS A 617 29.50 9.75 31.52
CA LYS A 617 29.52 11.24 31.42
C LYS A 617 28.63 11.76 30.27
N HIS A 618 27.73 12.69 30.65
CA HIS A 618 26.80 13.49 29.83
C HIS A 618 25.88 12.66 28.92
N THR A 619 24.57 12.69 29.20
CA THR A 619 23.55 11.92 28.49
C THR A 619 22.34 12.81 28.25
N ASP A 620 22.06 13.08 26.98
CA ASP A 620 20.82 13.72 26.53
C ASP A 620 19.92 12.63 25.92
N VAL A 621 18.69 12.47 26.44
CA VAL A 621 17.70 11.48 25.96
C VAL A 621 16.59 12.22 25.26
N THR A 622 16.46 12.03 23.93
CA THR A 622 15.72 12.97 23.07
C THR A 622 14.35 12.48 22.55
N LYS A 623 13.97 11.21 22.72
CA LYS A 623 12.58 10.68 22.68
C LYS A 623 12.58 9.17 22.97
N ILE A 624 11.61 8.64 23.70
CA ILE A 624 11.35 7.20 23.81
C ILE A 624 9.88 6.97 23.43
N ASP A 625 9.59 5.97 22.58
CA ASP A 625 8.20 5.58 22.29
C ASP A 625 7.66 4.83 23.53
N ASP A 626 7.94 3.53 23.73
CA ASP A 626 7.61 2.83 24.99
C ASP A 626 8.86 2.31 25.73
N TYR A 627 8.88 2.42 27.06
CA TYR A 627 9.91 1.82 27.93
C TYR A 627 9.31 0.70 28.78
N ILE A 628 9.70 -0.56 28.52
CA ILE A 628 9.22 -1.73 29.28
C ILE A 628 10.40 -2.44 29.93
N TYR A 629 10.44 -2.42 31.27
CA TYR A 629 11.41 -3.19 32.05
C TYR A 629 10.75 -4.44 32.63
N ASN A 630 11.35 -5.62 32.38
CA ASN A 630 10.95 -6.90 32.95
C ASN A 630 12.16 -7.53 33.67
N GLY A 631 12.21 -7.49 35.01
CA GLY A 631 13.37 -8.02 35.74
C GLY A 631 13.13 -8.35 37.21
N ASN A 632 13.82 -9.37 37.72
CA ASN A 632 13.60 -9.94 39.04
C ASN A 632 14.66 -9.62 40.12
N GLU A 633 15.69 -8.80 39.86
CA GLU A 633 16.71 -8.45 40.89
C GLU A 633 17.31 -7.04 40.70
N GLN A 634 17.82 -6.46 41.79
CA GLN A 634 18.49 -5.15 41.93
C GLN A 634 19.42 -4.78 40.75
N SER A 635 18.93 -4.04 39.77
CA SER A 635 19.81 -3.34 38.83
C SER A 635 19.28 -1.93 38.53
N ILE A 636 19.96 -0.94 39.10
CA ILE A 636 19.63 0.49 38.98
C ILE A 636 20.00 0.97 37.56
N PRO A 637 19.06 1.48 36.73
CA PRO A 637 19.42 2.35 35.62
C PRO A 637 19.77 3.72 36.19
N THR A 638 21.04 3.91 36.59
CA THR A 638 21.51 5.25 36.96
C THR A 638 21.88 5.97 35.67
N LEU A 639 21.11 6.98 35.25
CA LEU A 639 21.53 7.88 34.18
C LEU A 639 22.72 8.72 34.70
N PRO A 640 23.96 8.53 34.19
CA PRO A 640 25.12 9.17 34.79
C PRO A 640 25.37 10.56 34.17
N GLY A 641 25.13 11.63 34.92
CA GLY A 641 25.41 13.00 34.46
C GLY A 641 25.41 14.06 35.58
N LYS A 642 26.09 15.18 35.38
CA LYS A 642 25.94 16.39 36.23
C LYS A 642 24.67 17.19 35.90
N HIS A 643 24.14 16.98 34.69
CA HIS A 643 22.93 17.56 34.12
C HIS A 643 22.25 16.45 33.30
N THR A 644 20.93 16.32 33.41
CA THR A 644 20.12 15.35 32.66
C THR A 644 18.84 16.01 32.18
N ASP A 645 18.56 15.86 30.88
CA ASP A 645 17.32 16.28 30.24
C ASP A 645 16.65 15.03 29.64
N VAL A 646 15.43 14.73 30.11
CA VAL A 646 14.60 13.62 29.62
C VAL A 646 13.46 14.22 28.82
N SER A 647 13.53 14.11 27.50
CA SER A 647 12.45 14.57 26.63
C SER A 647 11.30 13.53 26.55
N LYS A 648 10.22 13.87 25.82
CA LYS A 648 8.90 13.20 25.84
C LYS A 648 8.99 11.67 25.73
N THR A 649 8.26 10.96 26.59
CA THR A 649 8.01 9.52 26.45
C THR A 649 6.52 9.27 26.23
N ASP A 650 6.15 8.24 25.46
CA ASP A 650 4.76 7.83 25.31
C ASP A 650 4.36 7.02 26.56
N ASP A 651 4.64 5.71 26.71
CA ASP A 651 4.37 4.97 27.96
C ASP A 651 5.64 4.50 28.73
N TYR A 652 5.59 4.54 30.06
CA TYR A 652 6.60 3.95 30.94
C TYR A 652 6.01 2.82 31.80
N ILE A 653 6.41 1.57 31.53
CA ILE A 653 5.90 0.37 32.21
C ILE A 653 7.04 -0.37 32.92
N TYR A 654 6.92 -0.52 34.24
CA TYR A 654 7.84 -1.32 35.05
C TYR A 654 7.15 -2.57 35.60
N ASN A 655 7.72 -3.75 35.33
CA ASN A 655 7.29 -5.03 35.90
C ASN A 655 8.48 -5.70 36.62
N GLY A 656 8.48 -5.74 37.96
CA GLY A 656 9.58 -6.38 38.70
C GLY A 656 9.26 -6.73 40.15
N ASN A 657 9.94 -7.75 40.68
CA ASN A 657 9.64 -8.35 41.99
C ASN A 657 10.57 -7.93 43.15
N GLU A 658 11.71 -7.27 42.90
CA GLU A 658 12.64 -6.85 43.97
C GLU A 658 13.20 -5.43 43.73
N GLN A 659 13.30 -4.68 44.81
CA GLN A 659 13.59 -3.24 44.94
C GLN A 659 14.85 -2.75 44.19
N SER A 660 14.78 -1.63 43.43
CA SER A 660 15.75 -0.51 43.50
C SER A 660 15.32 0.68 42.63
N THR A 661 15.38 1.89 43.20
CA THR A 661 14.89 3.16 42.65
C THR A 661 15.69 3.67 41.45
N PRO A 662 15.05 4.26 40.41
CA PRO A 662 15.75 5.15 39.50
C PRO A 662 16.24 6.37 40.29
N THR A 663 17.55 6.46 40.53
CA THR A 663 18.14 7.63 41.19
C THR A 663 18.53 8.64 40.12
N PHE A 664 17.78 9.75 40.04
CA PHE A 664 18.12 10.88 39.18
C PHE A 664 19.32 11.67 39.76
N PRO A 665 20.21 12.23 38.94
CA PRO A 665 21.47 12.79 39.41
C PRO A 665 21.36 13.98 40.38
N GLU A 666 22.42 14.18 41.18
CA GLU A 666 22.46 14.99 42.41
C GLU A 666 22.25 16.51 42.26
N LYS A 667 22.23 17.10 41.04
CA LYS A 667 22.29 18.57 40.88
C LYS A 667 21.14 19.22 40.10
N HIS A 668 20.94 18.89 38.82
CA HIS A 668 19.92 19.53 37.96
C HIS A 668 19.23 18.51 37.05
N THR A 669 17.90 18.43 37.13
CA THR A 669 17.07 17.48 36.36
C THR A 669 15.88 18.19 35.73
N HIS A 670 15.67 17.98 34.42
CA HIS A 670 14.47 18.38 33.69
C HIS A 670 13.79 17.14 33.09
N VAL A 671 12.50 16.96 33.36
CA VAL A 671 11.67 15.88 32.80
C VAL A 671 10.51 16.50 32.04
N SER A 672 10.50 16.30 30.72
CA SER A 672 9.43 16.76 29.84
C SER A 672 8.22 15.80 29.86
N LYS A 673 7.17 16.05 29.04
CA LYS A 673 5.85 15.42 29.17
C LYS A 673 5.90 13.89 29.02
N THR A 674 5.27 13.16 29.94
CA THR A 674 4.98 11.71 29.89
C THR A 674 3.50 11.49 29.57
N GLU A 675 3.12 10.47 28.77
CA GLU A 675 1.70 10.07 28.66
C GLU A 675 1.30 9.30 29.94
N ASP A 676 1.52 7.98 30.02
CA ASP A 676 1.18 7.20 31.23
C ASP A 676 2.41 6.61 31.94
N TYR A 677 2.38 6.60 33.28
CA TYR A 677 3.36 5.91 34.11
C TYR A 677 2.72 4.76 34.87
N ILE A 678 3.12 3.53 34.59
CA ILE A 678 2.56 2.31 35.17
C ILE A 678 3.63 1.52 35.92
N TYR A 679 3.42 1.33 37.21
CA TYR A 679 4.26 0.49 38.05
C TYR A 679 3.51 -0.75 38.51
N ASN A 680 4.08 -1.94 38.26
CA ASN A 680 3.62 -3.23 38.75
C ASN A 680 4.72 -3.90 39.58
N GLY A 681 4.61 -3.83 40.91
CA GLY A 681 5.58 -4.39 41.84
C GLY A 681 4.95 -5.25 42.94
N ASN A 682 5.75 -6.07 43.61
CA ASN A 682 5.31 -6.94 44.71
C ASN A 682 5.99 -6.63 46.06
N GLU A 683 6.92 -5.67 46.12
CA GLU A 683 7.64 -5.26 47.34
C GLU A 683 7.90 -3.75 47.40
N GLN A 684 8.00 -3.22 48.63
CA GLN A 684 8.14 -1.81 49.01
C GLN A 684 9.05 -0.96 48.09
N SER A 685 8.45 -0.01 47.35
CA SER A 685 9.18 0.96 46.51
C SER A 685 8.91 2.42 46.91
N THR A 686 9.95 3.27 46.85
CA THR A 686 9.87 4.71 47.09
C THR A 686 10.56 5.48 45.96
N PRO A 687 9.89 5.95 44.89
CA PRO A 687 10.55 6.77 43.87
C PRO A 687 11.17 8.00 44.56
N THR A 688 12.50 8.14 44.48
CA THR A 688 13.24 9.24 45.14
C THR A 688 13.92 10.11 44.08
N PHE A 689 13.43 11.32 43.87
CA PHE A 689 14.05 12.29 42.97
C PHE A 689 15.12 13.09 43.75
N THR A 690 16.37 12.65 43.73
CA THR A 690 17.44 13.17 44.61
C THR A 690 18.12 14.47 44.15
N GLY A 691 17.64 15.14 43.11
CA GLY A 691 18.26 16.35 42.56
C GLY A 691 18.05 17.61 43.41
N LYS A 692 19.10 18.43 43.59
CA LYS A 692 19.03 19.76 44.25
C LYS A 692 18.19 20.82 43.50
N HIS A 693 17.87 20.61 42.23
CA HIS A 693 17.00 21.47 41.44
C HIS A 693 16.26 20.61 40.43
N THR A 694 14.95 20.41 40.62
CA THR A 694 14.16 19.48 39.81
C THR A 694 12.95 20.20 39.20
N HIS A 695 12.76 20.04 37.89
CA HIS A 695 11.56 20.50 37.18
C HIS A 695 10.90 19.33 36.44
N VAL A 696 9.65 19.02 36.81
CA VAL A 696 8.86 17.95 36.18
C VAL A 696 7.67 18.60 35.47
N SER A 697 7.54 18.33 34.18
CA SER A 697 6.40 18.80 33.38
C SER A 697 5.23 17.81 33.41
N LYS A 698 4.11 18.13 32.75
CA LYS A 698 2.81 17.43 32.87
C LYS A 698 2.95 15.93 32.58
N THR A 699 2.43 15.09 33.47
CA THR A 699 2.15 13.65 33.22
C THR A 699 0.64 13.49 33.06
N ASP A 700 0.16 12.60 32.17
CA ASP A 700 -1.27 12.31 32.04
C ASP A 700 -1.71 11.44 33.23
N ASP A 701 -1.59 10.12 33.26
CA ASP A 701 -1.98 9.31 34.45
C ASP A 701 -0.80 8.63 35.17
N TYR A 702 -0.92 8.49 36.50
CA TYR A 702 0.07 7.81 37.34
C TYR A 702 -0.58 6.62 38.06
N ILE A 703 -0.23 5.40 37.65
CA ILE A 703 -0.86 4.15 38.13
C ILE A 703 0.17 3.30 38.88
N TYR A 704 -0.14 2.97 40.13
CA TYR A 704 0.73 2.18 40.99
C TYR A 704 -0.01 0.94 41.53
N ASN A 705 0.47 -0.24 41.16
CA ASN A 705 -0.05 -1.53 41.59
C ASN A 705 1.01 -2.23 42.46
N ASP A 706 0.76 -2.35 43.78
CA ASP A 706 1.69 -2.95 44.75
C ASP A 706 0.97 -3.68 45.88
N ASN A 707 1.59 -4.74 46.40
CA ASN A 707 1.07 -5.55 47.49
C ASN A 707 1.68 -5.20 48.87
N GLU A 708 2.74 -4.39 48.91
CA GLU A 708 3.48 -4.02 50.12
C GLU A 708 3.58 -2.47 50.33
N GLN A 709 4.13 -2.04 51.46
CA GLN A 709 4.06 -0.66 51.96
C GLN A 709 4.92 0.33 51.14
N SER A 710 4.36 1.16 50.25
CA SER A 710 5.12 2.18 49.49
C SER A 710 4.83 3.62 49.94
N THR A 711 5.85 4.46 50.14
CA THR A 711 5.70 5.92 50.34
C THR A 711 6.34 6.71 49.19
N PRO A 712 5.55 7.31 48.27
CA PRO A 712 6.10 8.21 47.26
C PRO A 712 6.75 9.41 47.96
N THR A 713 8.02 9.69 47.64
CA THR A 713 8.73 10.86 48.18
C THR A 713 9.05 11.83 47.04
N PHE A 714 8.46 13.02 47.07
CA PHE A 714 8.68 14.05 46.05
C PHE A 714 10.11 14.66 46.12
N PRO A 715 10.60 15.36 45.07
CA PRO A 715 12.02 15.68 44.89
C PRO A 715 12.65 16.58 45.94
N GLY A 716 13.99 16.53 46.02
CA GLY A 716 14.84 17.26 46.96
C GLY A 716 14.70 18.80 46.98
N LYS A 717 15.47 19.44 47.88
CA LYS A 717 15.44 20.89 48.18
C LYS A 717 15.35 21.72 46.88
N HIS A 718 14.26 22.47 46.67
CA HIS A 718 13.95 23.27 45.46
C HIS A 718 13.41 22.47 44.25
N ALA A 719 12.12 22.14 44.28
CA ALA A 719 11.41 21.41 43.21
C ALA A 719 10.17 22.18 42.69
N HIS A 720 9.90 22.06 41.38
CA HIS A 720 8.68 22.56 40.73
C HIS A 720 8.01 21.45 39.91
N VAL A 721 6.74 21.16 40.18
CA VAL A 721 5.95 20.12 39.50
C VAL A 721 4.71 20.73 38.86
N SER A 722 4.59 20.61 37.53
CA SER A 722 3.41 21.09 36.80
C SER A 722 2.24 20.07 36.84
N LYS A 723 1.08 20.46 36.32
CA LYS A 723 -0.20 19.77 36.55
C LYS A 723 -0.13 18.29 36.15
N THR A 724 -0.49 17.37 37.04
CA THR A 724 -0.62 15.93 36.75
C THR A 724 -2.10 15.56 36.56
N GLY A 725 -2.42 14.54 35.75
CA GLY A 725 -3.74 13.89 35.75
C GLY A 725 -3.91 12.96 36.95
N ASP A 726 -4.64 11.86 36.82
CA ASP A 726 -5.12 11.10 37.97
C ASP A 726 -4.01 10.27 38.62
N TYR A 727 -4.01 10.23 39.95
CA TYR A 727 -3.13 9.36 40.72
C TYR A 727 -3.92 8.17 41.25
N ILE A 728 -3.61 6.97 40.75
CA ILE A 728 -4.33 5.73 41.09
C ILE A 728 -3.39 4.79 41.83
N TYR A 729 -3.75 4.46 43.07
CA TYR A 729 -3.06 3.46 43.88
C TYR A 729 -3.94 2.23 44.11
N ASN A 730 -3.43 1.06 43.73
CA ASN A 730 -4.06 -0.23 43.96
C ASN A 730 -3.15 -1.07 44.87
N GLY A 731 -3.48 -1.20 46.16
CA GLY A 731 -2.65 -1.96 47.09
C GLY A 731 -3.27 -2.34 48.43
N ASN A 732 -2.65 -3.32 49.10
CA ASN A 732 -3.25 -4.01 50.26
C ASN A 732 -2.85 -3.44 51.65
N LYS A 733 -1.81 -2.60 51.76
CA LYS A 733 -1.28 -2.06 53.04
C LYS A 733 -1.10 -0.53 53.01
N GLN A 734 -1.08 0.08 54.20
CA GLN A 734 -1.06 1.52 54.49
C GLN A 734 0.07 2.30 53.76
N SER A 735 -0.26 3.27 52.91
CA SER A 735 0.70 4.26 52.37
C SER A 735 0.35 5.68 52.84
N ILE A 736 1.35 6.44 53.29
CA ILE A 736 1.24 7.89 53.57
C ILE A 736 2.21 8.61 52.62
N PRO A 737 1.74 9.39 51.64
CA PRO A 737 2.62 10.26 50.87
C PRO A 737 3.30 11.24 51.83
N THR A 738 4.63 11.24 51.87
CA THR A 738 5.39 12.19 52.71
C THR A 738 6.00 13.25 51.80
N LEU A 739 5.56 14.51 51.95
CA LEU A 739 6.12 15.62 51.18
C LEU A 739 7.50 16.03 51.75
N PRO A 740 8.49 16.37 50.91
CA PRO A 740 9.87 16.62 51.32
C PRO A 740 10.09 17.93 52.10
N GLU A 741 11.27 18.02 52.73
CA GLU A 741 11.67 19.11 53.63
C GLU A 741 12.16 20.39 52.89
N LYS A 742 11.25 21.36 52.69
CA LYS A 742 11.46 22.79 52.33
C LYS A 742 11.53 23.18 50.84
N HIS A 743 10.85 24.28 50.50
CA HIS A 743 10.88 25.01 49.21
C HIS A 743 10.38 24.21 47.99
N MET A 744 9.08 23.88 47.98
CA MET A 744 8.40 23.22 46.85
C MET A 744 7.21 24.07 46.36
N ASP A 745 7.00 24.06 45.04
CA ASP A 745 5.79 24.58 44.37
C ASP A 745 5.15 23.43 43.55
N ALA A 746 3.92 23.08 43.91
CA ALA A 746 3.15 21.98 43.31
C ALA A 746 1.78 22.45 42.81
N SER A 747 1.55 22.28 41.51
CA SER A 747 0.26 22.59 40.88
C SER A 747 -0.76 21.45 41.01
N LYS A 748 -2.05 21.77 40.83
CA LYS A 748 -3.22 20.95 41.16
C LYS A 748 -3.25 19.59 40.42
N THR A 749 -3.28 18.47 41.14
CA THR A 749 -3.65 17.16 40.60
C THR A 749 -5.17 17.09 40.38
N ASP A 750 -5.64 16.33 39.38
CA ASP A 750 -7.07 16.09 39.16
C ASP A 750 -7.66 15.24 40.31
N ASP A 751 -7.65 13.90 40.26
CA ASP A 751 -8.17 13.05 41.34
C ASP A 751 -7.09 12.17 41.99
N TYR A 752 -7.24 11.88 43.29
CA TYR A 752 -6.45 10.85 43.99
C TYR A 752 -7.35 9.67 44.34
N ILE A 753 -7.11 8.52 43.71
CA ILE A 753 -7.91 7.31 43.87
C ILE A 753 -7.10 6.25 44.62
N TYR A 754 -7.57 5.87 45.81
CA TYR A 754 -7.00 4.80 46.61
C TYR A 754 -7.94 3.60 46.64
N ASN A 755 -7.44 2.46 46.17
CA ASN A 755 -8.13 1.18 46.19
C ASN A 755 -7.38 0.23 47.13
N GLY A 756 -7.74 0.22 48.42
CA GLY A 756 -7.05 -0.58 49.43
C GLY A 756 -7.90 -0.95 50.65
N LYS A 757 -7.33 -1.76 51.55
CA LYS A 757 -8.07 -2.38 52.68
C LYS A 757 -8.07 -1.55 53.96
N GLU A 758 -7.05 -0.72 54.18
CA GLU A 758 -6.85 0.08 55.39
C GLU A 758 -6.89 1.59 55.09
N GLN A 759 -7.39 2.38 56.05
CA GLN A 759 -7.53 3.84 55.97
C GLN A 759 -6.21 4.55 56.36
N SER A 760 -5.74 5.50 55.54
CA SER A 760 -4.66 6.43 55.88
C SER A 760 -5.06 7.89 55.58
N ILE A 761 -4.51 8.84 56.35
CA ILE A 761 -4.72 10.30 56.19
C ILE A 761 -3.39 10.91 55.71
N PRO A 762 -3.36 11.74 54.65
CA PRO A 762 -2.14 12.44 54.22
C PRO A 762 -1.61 13.40 55.31
N THR A 763 -0.29 13.46 55.49
CA THR A 763 0.37 14.46 56.36
C THR A 763 0.73 15.74 55.59
N LEU A 764 0.47 16.90 56.20
CA LEU A 764 0.67 18.24 55.62
C LEU A 764 2.16 18.68 55.59
N PRO A 765 2.54 19.60 54.66
CA PRO A 765 3.93 19.86 54.28
C PRO A 765 4.79 20.61 55.31
N GLY A 766 6.12 20.49 55.17
CA GLY A 766 7.13 21.25 55.93
C GLY A 766 7.22 22.73 55.56
N LYS A 767 8.00 23.51 56.34
CA LYS A 767 8.15 24.99 56.21
C LYS A 767 8.45 25.47 54.77
N HIS A 768 7.79 26.54 54.33
CA HIS A 768 7.92 27.20 53.01
C HIS A 768 7.53 26.32 51.81
N THR A 769 6.31 25.78 51.83
CA THR A 769 5.75 24.93 50.77
C THR A 769 4.39 25.49 50.34
N ASP A 770 4.17 25.64 49.03
CA ASP A 770 2.88 26.07 48.47
C ASP A 770 2.30 24.92 47.62
N VAL A 771 1.08 24.49 47.93
CA VAL A 771 0.43 23.33 47.31
C VAL A 771 -1.00 23.71 46.97
N SER A 772 -1.36 23.62 45.69
CA SER A 772 -2.74 23.76 45.26
C SER A 772 -3.51 22.45 45.46
N MET A 773 -4.66 22.50 46.15
CA MET A 773 -5.40 21.30 46.59
C MET A 773 -5.91 20.46 45.42
N THR A 774 -5.84 19.13 45.58
CA THR A 774 -6.45 18.11 44.70
C THR A 774 -7.97 18.31 44.60
N LYS A 775 -8.63 17.90 43.49
CA LYS A 775 -10.09 18.05 43.37
C LYS A 775 -10.81 17.15 44.36
N ASP A 776 -10.60 15.85 44.25
CA ASP A 776 -11.27 14.84 45.06
C ASP A 776 -10.28 13.76 45.56
N TYR A 777 -10.50 13.27 46.78
CA TYR A 777 -9.83 12.09 47.34
C TYR A 777 -10.85 10.95 47.41
N ILE A 778 -10.70 9.95 46.56
CA ILE A 778 -11.64 8.84 46.40
C ILE A 778 -11.03 7.59 47.05
N TYR A 779 -11.67 7.10 48.11
CA TYR A 779 -11.30 5.85 48.79
C TYR A 779 -12.30 4.75 48.44
N ASN A 780 -11.87 3.74 47.68
CA ASN A 780 -12.68 2.56 47.41
C ASN A 780 -12.22 1.39 48.29
N ARG A 781 -13.09 0.96 49.20
CA ARG A 781 -12.88 -0.25 49.99
C ARG A 781 -13.32 -1.46 49.18
N ASN A 782 -12.39 -2.29 48.75
CA ASN A 782 -12.71 -3.59 48.13
C ASN A 782 -13.22 -4.58 49.19
N GLU A 783 -14.48 -4.46 49.61
CA GLU A 783 -15.18 -5.51 50.35
C GLU A 783 -15.88 -6.49 49.40
N HIS A 784 -15.13 -7.51 48.97
CA HIS A 784 -15.71 -8.77 48.54
C HIS A 784 -15.31 -9.87 49.53
N ARG A 785 -16.16 -10.08 50.54
CA ARG A 785 -16.36 -11.41 51.16
C ARG A 785 -17.86 -11.70 51.05
N LYS A 786 -18.19 -12.74 50.28
CA LYS A 786 -19.52 -13.36 50.08
C LYS A 786 -20.74 -12.46 50.23
#